data_AF-A0A1H6YIK6-F1
#
_entry.id   AF-A0A1H6YIK6-F1
#
_cell.length_a   1.000
_cell.length_b   1.000
_cell.length_c   1.000
_cell.angle_alpha   90.00
_cell.angle_beta   90.00
_cell.angle_gamma   90.00
#
_symmetry.space_group_name_H-M   'P 1'
#
loop_
_entity.id
_entity.type
_entity.pdbx_description
1 polymer ?
#
loop_
_entity_poly.entity_id
_entity_poly.type
_entity_poly.pdbx_seq_one_letter_code
_entity_poly.pdbx_strand_id
1 'polypeptide(L)'
;MREQRKIIHNSQHSYYRNPVGAVRAKSSIKLSLDVNMRGNISSIFVRIWQESSGEKLVPMSTVSAGTDCDHYTCEIMVPDKGCLLWYYFVIVTATKSFFYGNNMEHLGGVGQCYDHVPPSFQITVFNIGAKTPDWFKHSVMYQIFPDRFYRSGDKLISKKGAVIHANWEDAPCYYKDVDTKEIVAYDFFGGNLTGIIEKLQYLKELGISVIYLNPIFESPSNHHYDTGDYHKIDPLLGSNEDFTVLCETAKTMGIAIIIDGVFSHTGSDSKYFNRDGNYDSIGAFQSTRSPYYEWYSFHNYPYEYDSWWGFHTLPNVNETIPSYMDFIINQDDSVLKHWIKKGVSGWRLDVVDELPAAFSQRFYQVLKEENPDAVLIGEVWEDASNKISYGSTREYLCGQEMDSAMNYPFRRIVLDFLLDYVDAEQTNRKLLSLQENYPIENFYAMMNLVDSHDVERAITTLGEAPFYEGMPAVNQGKYRMDQEHFQLGLDRLKLAVLWQMTFPGVPCVYYGDEIGMQGFKDPYNRGTYTWGKENKILLDWYKRVIALRNQHVVLQTGKLIPIYDTADVYAYARILEKNQDVFGKAADNEVFIVLLNRSKVHERTVELDVHGIACGSLTEVFHNGELVMVHNGKLTITIKALTGLVYQMISEAEQLPRRAGILLHPTSLPSKYGIGDFGKPAYDFVDFLVGAKQKLWQILPLNPVGYGYSPYQSPSAFAGNPMLISLTQLLDEGLLTAQDVKVPFADVRHCVYFEGVWAFKEKCLHKAHQKFVTAEADGAYQAFCDENKVWLEDYALFMALKKQFKETAWNTWDKDLISRQPGILTKFRKLLHTEISYYQFLQYIFFKQWKKLREYANSKGIEIIGDMPIFIAHDSSDVWANQNLFLLDEAGHPLKVAGVPPDYFSVTGQLWGNPHYCWDQMEQDDYLWWRNRFKTLLTMVDIIRVDHFRGFESYWEVDGAATTAIDGKWVQGPGRHFFAILEKYFGKLPIIAEDLGIITEAVENLKDECGFPGMKVLHFELYLNEMERLGFICNQNCVVYTGTHDNNTTVGWATENIDGKTLEAVADLIGADAKVPMDICDKLIEFAYASNASSVIVPMQDLLRLGSDGRMNKPGTVGTNWQWCAGKADFTLDLSKELTKLCEKYKR
;
A
#
# COMPACT_ATOMS: atom_id res chain seq x y z
N MET A 1 30.60 15.26 5.96
CA MET A 1 29.36 15.13 6.75
C MET A 1 28.40 16.34 6.67
N ARG A 2 28.81 17.61 6.88
CA ARG A 2 27.88 18.77 6.76
C ARG A 2 27.38 19.06 5.33
N GLU A 3 28.08 18.62 4.28
CA GLU A 3 27.64 18.78 2.87
C GLU A 3 26.68 17.68 2.39
N GLN A 4 26.62 16.53 3.07
CA GLN A 4 25.78 15.37 2.67
C GLN A 4 24.27 15.65 2.78
N ARG A 5 23.84 16.53 3.70
CA ARG A 5 22.42 16.89 3.88
C ARG A 5 21.89 17.89 2.83
N LYS A 6 22.68 18.21 1.81
CA LYS A 6 22.37 19.29 0.85
C LYS A 6 22.10 18.81 -0.56
N ILE A 7 22.37 17.55 -0.90
CA ILE A 7 22.10 17.01 -2.24
C ILE A 7 21.49 15.64 -2.08
N ILE A 8 20.36 15.38 -2.76
CA ILE A 8 19.61 14.12 -2.59
C ILE A 8 19.16 13.60 -3.95
N HIS A 9 19.50 12.34 -4.21
CA HIS A 9 18.88 11.47 -5.20
C HIS A 9 18.69 10.09 -4.56
N ASN A 10 17.46 9.57 -4.64
CA ASN A 10 17.10 8.22 -4.20
C ASN A 10 16.61 7.41 -5.41
N SER A 11 17.41 6.46 -5.91
CA SER A 11 17.07 5.70 -7.11
C SER A 11 15.87 4.75 -6.92
N GLN A 12 15.44 4.53 -5.68
CA GLN A 12 14.30 3.68 -5.32
C GLN A 12 13.01 4.49 -5.10
N HIS A 13 13.03 5.81 -5.39
CA HIS A 13 11.89 6.69 -5.21
C HIS A 13 11.50 7.38 -6.54
N SER A 14 10.21 7.34 -6.89
CA SER A 14 9.67 7.80 -8.19
C SER A 14 9.97 9.26 -8.50
N TYR A 15 9.93 10.13 -7.49
CA TYR A 15 10.33 11.54 -7.60
C TYR A 15 11.72 11.75 -8.21
N TYR A 16 12.69 10.89 -7.88
CA TYR A 16 14.07 11.01 -8.33
C TYR A 16 14.39 10.11 -9.55
N ARG A 17 13.67 9.00 -9.72
CA ARG A 17 13.84 8.07 -10.84
C ARG A 17 12.48 7.51 -11.26
N ASN A 18 12.02 7.87 -12.47
CA ASN A 18 10.73 7.38 -13.00
C ASN A 18 10.88 6.82 -14.42
N PRO A 19 10.52 5.56 -14.69
CA PRO A 19 10.07 4.54 -13.73
C PRO A 19 11.19 4.07 -12.78
N VAL A 20 10.81 3.65 -11.58
CA VAL A 20 11.72 3.00 -10.62
C VAL A 20 12.04 1.58 -11.10
N GLY A 21 13.28 1.15 -10.88
CA GLY A 21 13.75 -0.19 -11.22
C GLY A 21 14.15 -0.40 -12.69
N ALA A 22 14.13 -1.64 -13.15
CA ALA A 22 14.44 -2.02 -14.52
C ALA A 22 13.42 -1.45 -15.53
N VAL A 23 13.88 -1.13 -16.74
CA VAL A 23 13.08 -0.39 -17.73
C VAL A 23 13.01 -1.10 -19.08
N ARG A 24 11.88 -0.93 -19.78
CA ARG A 24 11.66 -1.55 -21.08
C ARG A 24 12.44 -0.82 -22.17
N ALA A 25 13.08 -1.56 -23.07
CA ALA A 25 13.74 -0.96 -24.23
C ALA A 25 12.82 -0.01 -25.03
N LYS A 26 13.40 1.06 -25.57
CA LYS A 26 12.69 2.20 -26.22
C LYS A 26 11.74 3.01 -25.32
N SER A 27 11.84 2.92 -24.00
CA SER A 27 11.15 3.86 -23.10
C SER A 27 12.00 5.10 -22.81
N SER A 28 11.41 6.08 -22.12
CA SER A 28 12.15 7.14 -21.46
C SER A 28 12.30 6.88 -19.96
N ILE A 29 13.31 7.50 -19.35
CA ILE A 29 13.51 7.56 -17.91
C ILE A 29 13.77 9.00 -17.49
N LYS A 30 13.04 9.47 -16.47
CA LYS A 30 13.26 10.75 -15.80
C LYS A 30 14.24 10.53 -14.64
N LEU A 31 15.32 11.30 -14.60
CA LEU A 31 16.26 11.34 -13.47
C LEU A 31 16.29 12.75 -12.88
N SER A 32 16.18 12.84 -11.56
CA SER A 32 16.16 14.11 -10.84
C SER A 32 17.13 14.15 -9.66
N LEU A 33 17.56 15.34 -9.27
CA LEU A 33 18.49 15.60 -8.17
C LEU A 33 18.05 16.88 -7.45
N ASP A 34 17.86 16.79 -6.14
CA ASP A 34 17.61 17.95 -5.29
C ASP A 34 18.91 18.54 -4.78
N VAL A 35 19.05 19.86 -4.82
CA VAL A 35 20.23 20.56 -4.33
C VAL A 35 19.87 21.78 -3.47
N ASN A 36 20.13 21.66 -2.18
CA ASN A 36 20.04 22.71 -1.17
C ASN A 36 21.42 23.37 -0.94
N MET A 37 21.94 24.05 -1.98
CA MET A 37 23.16 24.85 -1.91
C MET A 37 22.93 26.24 -2.52
N ARG A 38 22.75 27.27 -1.67
CA ARG A 38 22.56 28.65 -2.16
C ARG A 38 23.76 29.12 -3.01
N GLY A 39 23.53 29.35 -4.30
CA GLY A 39 24.27 30.29 -5.16
C GLY A 39 25.60 29.84 -5.79
N ASN A 40 25.94 28.55 -5.83
CA ASN A 40 27.26 28.10 -6.29
C ASN A 40 27.27 27.05 -7.42
N ILE A 41 26.14 26.66 -8.00
CA ILE A 41 26.09 25.64 -9.06
C ILE A 41 26.06 26.30 -10.44
N SER A 42 27.05 25.97 -11.27
CA SER A 42 27.14 26.43 -12.66
C SER A 42 26.37 25.51 -13.60
N SER A 43 26.48 24.19 -13.41
CA SER A 43 25.77 23.19 -14.20
C SER A 43 25.76 21.83 -13.49
N ILE A 44 24.75 21.01 -13.81
CA ILE A 44 24.66 19.61 -13.40
C ILE A 44 24.46 18.76 -14.64
N PHE A 45 25.20 17.65 -14.73
CA PHE A 45 25.07 16.66 -15.79
C PHE A 45 24.80 15.30 -15.20
N VAL A 46 24.00 14.49 -15.88
CA VAL A 46 24.00 13.04 -15.70
C VAL A 46 25.03 12.46 -16.65
N ARG A 47 26.04 11.75 -16.14
CA ARG A 47 26.88 10.88 -16.95
C ARG A 47 26.18 9.54 -17.02
N ILE A 48 25.80 9.11 -18.22
CA ILE A 48 25.22 7.80 -18.49
C ILE A 48 26.07 7.05 -19.50
N TRP A 49 26.32 5.77 -19.28
CA TRP A 49 27.11 4.95 -20.21
C TRP A 49 26.63 3.51 -20.29
N GLN A 50 27.01 2.88 -21.39
CA GLN A 50 26.86 1.46 -21.64
C GLN A 50 28.25 0.89 -21.93
N GLU A 51 28.56 -0.27 -21.36
CA GLU A 51 29.81 -0.97 -21.65
C GLU A 51 29.93 -1.24 -23.16
N SER A 52 31.13 -1.07 -23.73
CA SER A 52 31.41 -1.22 -25.17
C SER A 52 30.72 -0.25 -26.16
N SER A 53 29.68 0.49 -25.75
CA SER A 53 28.96 1.44 -26.63
C SER A 53 29.25 2.92 -26.34
N GLY A 54 29.87 3.23 -25.19
CA GLY A 54 30.37 4.56 -24.85
C GLY A 54 29.52 5.33 -23.83
N GLU A 55 29.93 6.56 -23.54
CA GLU A 55 29.31 7.44 -22.54
C GLU A 55 28.67 8.70 -23.13
N LYS A 56 27.73 9.29 -22.41
CA LYS A 56 27.07 10.56 -22.72
C LYS A 56 26.96 11.40 -21.46
N LEU A 57 27.13 12.72 -21.60
CA LEU A 57 26.80 13.71 -20.58
C LEU A 57 25.48 14.40 -20.96
N VAL A 58 24.45 14.23 -20.14
CA VAL A 58 23.13 14.84 -20.36
C VAL A 58 22.97 16.01 -19.40
N PRO A 59 22.83 17.26 -19.89
CA PRO A 59 22.63 18.41 -19.02
C PRO A 59 21.26 18.35 -18.34
N MET A 60 21.21 18.71 -17.05
CA MET A 60 19.96 18.81 -16.30
C MET A 60 19.43 20.24 -16.28
N SER A 61 18.11 20.39 -16.25
CA SER A 61 17.43 21.70 -16.19
C SER A 61 16.79 21.91 -14.82
N THR A 62 16.84 23.14 -14.29
CA THR A 62 16.18 23.52 -13.04
C THR A 62 14.69 23.78 -13.26
N VAL A 63 13.83 23.17 -12.44
CA VAL A 63 12.35 23.28 -12.58
C VAL A 63 11.74 24.33 -11.64
N SER A 64 12.39 24.62 -10.50
CA SER A 64 11.96 25.63 -9.54
C SER A 64 13.16 26.47 -9.09
N ALA A 65 13.11 27.78 -9.36
CA ALA A 65 14.05 28.75 -8.82
C ALA A 65 13.30 29.60 -7.79
N GLY A 66 13.69 29.56 -6.51
CA GLY A 66 13.14 30.46 -5.49
C GLY A 66 12.61 29.82 -4.19
N THR A 67 12.88 28.54 -3.94
CA THR A 67 12.67 27.92 -2.60
C THR A 67 14.02 27.58 -1.95
N ASP A 68 14.05 27.05 -0.72
CA ASP A 68 15.30 26.69 -0.03
C ASP A 68 16.07 25.53 -0.70
N CYS A 69 15.52 24.87 -1.73
CA CYS A 69 16.16 23.78 -2.50
C CYS A 69 15.89 23.94 -4.01
N ASP A 70 16.91 23.76 -4.84
CA ASP A 70 16.81 23.76 -6.31
C ASP A 70 16.61 22.32 -6.82
N HIS A 71 15.56 22.08 -7.62
CA HIS A 71 15.28 20.77 -8.22
C HIS A 71 15.77 20.70 -9.68
N TYR A 72 16.64 19.75 -9.97
CA TYR A 72 17.19 19.50 -11.31
C TYR A 72 16.63 18.21 -11.89
N THR A 73 16.27 18.22 -13.18
CA THR A 73 15.74 17.03 -13.86
C THR A 73 16.23 16.91 -15.30
N CYS A 74 16.27 15.68 -15.81
CA CYS A 74 16.42 15.38 -17.24
C CYS A 74 15.67 14.10 -17.63
N GLU A 75 15.28 14.02 -18.90
CA GLU A 75 14.67 12.82 -19.49
C GLU A 75 15.63 12.19 -20.50
N ILE A 76 15.80 10.87 -20.41
CA ILE A 76 16.75 10.10 -21.23
C ILE A 76 15.99 8.97 -21.92
N MET A 77 16.15 8.85 -23.25
CA MET A 77 15.67 7.69 -24.00
C MET A 77 16.64 6.52 -23.82
N VAL A 78 16.13 5.38 -23.35
CA VAL A 78 16.96 4.16 -23.22
C VAL A 78 17.14 3.45 -24.57
N PRO A 79 18.19 2.64 -24.74
CA PRO A 79 18.44 1.89 -25.98
C PRO A 79 17.28 1.02 -26.45
N ASP A 80 17.36 0.61 -27.71
CA ASP A 80 16.33 -0.18 -28.39
C ASP A 80 16.45 -1.69 -28.17
N LYS A 81 17.55 -2.14 -27.57
CA LYS A 81 17.83 -3.51 -27.16
C LYS A 81 18.13 -3.56 -25.65
N GLY A 82 17.87 -4.72 -25.06
CA GLY A 82 18.22 -5.00 -23.69
C GLY A 82 19.73 -4.88 -23.47
N CYS A 83 20.12 -4.21 -22.39
CA CYS A 83 21.50 -3.92 -22.02
C CYS A 83 21.56 -3.36 -20.59
N LEU A 84 22.77 -3.16 -20.08
CA LEU A 84 22.99 -2.46 -18.81
C LEU A 84 23.47 -1.02 -19.05
N LEU A 85 22.81 -0.07 -18.39
CA LEU A 85 23.25 1.31 -18.31
C LEU A 85 23.69 1.65 -16.89
N TRP A 86 24.68 2.52 -16.80
CA TRP A 86 25.21 3.02 -15.54
C TRP A 86 25.14 4.53 -15.52
N TYR A 87 24.82 5.13 -14.37
CA TYR A 87 24.82 6.58 -14.24
C TYR A 87 25.30 7.10 -12.88
N TYR A 88 25.78 8.35 -12.90
CA TYR A 88 25.96 9.21 -11.74
C TYR A 88 25.84 10.68 -12.16
N PHE A 89 25.76 11.58 -11.18
CA PHE A 89 25.66 13.02 -11.41
C PHE A 89 27.02 13.70 -11.28
N VAL A 90 27.32 14.60 -12.21
CA VAL A 90 28.48 15.50 -12.19
C VAL A 90 27.98 16.90 -11.86
N ILE A 91 28.45 17.46 -10.75
CA ILE A 91 28.01 18.75 -10.24
C ILE A 91 29.18 19.72 -10.37
N VAL A 92 28.97 20.79 -11.15
CA VAL A 92 29.99 21.78 -11.46
C VAL A 92 29.67 23.08 -10.73
N THR A 93 30.63 23.56 -9.95
CA THR A 93 30.59 24.87 -9.28
C THR A 93 31.63 25.81 -9.86
N ALA A 94 31.61 27.09 -9.46
CA ALA A 94 32.60 28.06 -9.91
C ALA A 94 34.06 27.72 -9.53
N THR A 95 34.29 26.86 -8.52
CA THR A 95 35.63 26.57 -7.99
C THR A 95 36.05 25.11 -8.08
N LYS A 96 35.09 24.17 -8.13
CA LYS A 96 35.36 22.73 -8.20
C LYS A 96 34.23 21.95 -8.87
N SER A 97 34.53 20.74 -9.34
CA SER A 97 33.55 19.72 -9.69
C SER A 97 33.59 18.60 -8.66
N PHE A 98 32.43 18.05 -8.34
CA PHE A 98 32.30 16.86 -7.51
C PHE A 98 31.16 15.99 -8.06
N PHE A 99 31.02 14.79 -7.53
CA PHE A 99 30.13 13.77 -8.06
C PHE A 99 29.09 13.36 -7.04
N TYR A 100 27.92 12.93 -7.52
CA TYR A 100 26.92 12.24 -6.69
C TYR A 100 26.58 10.91 -7.34
N GLY A 101 26.82 9.82 -6.64
CA GLY A 101 26.62 8.47 -7.17
C GLY A 101 25.98 7.53 -6.16
N ASN A 102 26.01 6.25 -6.46
CA ASN A 102 25.49 5.19 -5.62
C ASN A 102 26.22 5.16 -4.26
N ASN A 103 25.60 4.57 -3.25
CA ASN A 103 26.21 4.42 -1.94
C ASN A 103 27.41 3.43 -2.00
N MET A 104 28.26 3.47 -0.97
CA MET A 104 29.46 2.63 -0.87
C MET A 104 29.17 1.12 -0.82
N GLU A 105 27.94 0.72 -0.53
CA GLU A 105 27.51 -0.69 -0.51
C GLU A 105 26.96 -1.14 -1.87
N HIS A 106 26.85 -0.23 -2.85
CA HIS A 106 26.35 -0.47 -4.20
C HIS A 106 24.88 -0.92 -4.27
N LEU A 107 24.07 -0.61 -3.25
CA LEU A 107 22.69 -1.10 -3.10
C LEU A 107 21.60 -0.21 -3.73
N GLY A 108 21.96 0.86 -4.44
CA GLY A 108 20.99 1.82 -4.95
C GLY A 108 20.42 2.71 -3.84
N GLY A 109 19.15 3.09 -3.95
CA GLY A 109 18.49 3.93 -2.95
C GLY A 109 19.12 5.33 -2.84
N VAL A 110 19.25 5.85 -1.61
CA VAL A 110 19.87 7.17 -1.36
C VAL A 110 21.38 7.13 -1.66
N GLY A 111 21.81 7.95 -2.61
CA GLY A 111 23.22 8.09 -3.00
C GLY A 111 24.09 8.91 -2.05
N GLN A 112 25.32 9.21 -2.48
CA GLN A 112 26.32 9.96 -1.71
C GLN A 112 27.16 10.90 -2.59
N CYS A 113 27.73 11.95 -1.99
CA CYS A 113 28.68 12.86 -2.66
C CYS A 113 30.12 12.33 -2.60
N TYR A 114 30.88 12.55 -3.67
CA TYR A 114 32.28 12.11 -3.83
C TYR A 114 33.13 13.19 -4.50
N ASP A 115 34.39 13.31 -4.11
CA ASP A 115 35.39 14.17 -4.77
C ASP A 115 36.12 13.44 -5.93
N HIS A 116 35.77 12.18 -6.19
CA HIS A 116 36.28 11.32 -7.26
C HIS A 116 35.13 10.55 -7.92
N VAL A 117 35.42 9.83 -9.00
CA VAL A 117 34.41 9.04 -9.73
C VAL A 117 33.71 8.07 -8.77
N PRO A 118 32.38 8.16 -8.61
CA PRO A 118 31.68 7.41 -7.58
C PRO A 118 31.25 6.02 -8.07
N PRO A 119 30.85 5.12 -7.15
CA PRO A 119 29.97 4.01 -7.47
C PRO A 119 28.76 4.48 -8.30
N SER A 120 28.37 3.69 -9.28
CA SER A 120 27.33 4.08 -10.25
C SER A 120 26.01 3.41 -9.92
N PHE A 121 24.92 4.08 -10.24
CA PHE A 121 23.59 3.48 -10.21
C PHE A 121 23.39 2.65 -11.48
N GLN A 122 22.63 1.57 -11.36
CA GLN A 122 22.32 0.65 -12.45
C GLN A 122 20.93 0.90 -13.02
N ILE A 123 20.80 0.77 -14.35
CA ILE A 123 19.53 0.63 -15.05
C ILE A 123 19.61 -0.62 -15.92
N THR A 124 18.88 -1.66 -15.55
CA THR A 124 18.68 -2.84 -16.39
C THR A 124 17.64 -2.52 -17.45
N VAL A 125 18.03 -2.57 -18.72
CA VAL A 125 17.12 -2.41 -19.86
C VAL A 125 16.76 -3.80 -20.38
N PHE A 126 15.46 -4.11 -20.44
CA PHE A 126 14.99 -5.41 -20.94
C PHE A 126 14.26 -5.30 -22.29
N ASN A 127 14.39 -6.34 -23.12
CA ASN A 127 13.79 -6.40 -24.45
C ASN A 127 12.26 -6.24 -24.43
N ILE A 128 11.72 -5.60 -25.48
CA ILE A 128 10.27 -5.49 -25.66
C ILE A 128 9.68 -6.89 -25.83
N GLY A 129 8.67 -7.22 -25.02
CA GLY A 129 8.01 -8.53 -25.05
C GLY A 129 8.73 -9.63 -24.26
N ALA A 130 9.84 -9.30 -23.58
CA ALA A 130 10.46 -10.23 -22.64
C ALA A 130 9.45 -10.62 -21.55
N LYS A 131 9.25 -11.93 -21.38
CA LYS A 131 8.28 -12.52 -20.45
C LYS A 131 8.82 -13.86 -19.96
N THR A 132 8.54 -14.17 -18.69
CA THR A 132 8.84 -15.46 -18.08
C THR A 132 7.58 -16.33 -18.01
N PRO A 133 7.70 -17.68 -17.96
CA PRO A 133 6.54 -18.56 -17.94
C PRO A 133 5.61 -18.29 -16.76
N ASP A 134 4.33 -18.08 -17.04
CA ASP A 134 3.38 -17.65 -16.00
C ASP A 134 3.11 -18.76 -14.97
N TRP A 135 2.97 -20.01 -15.43
CA TRP A 135 2.76 -21.16 -14.54
C TRP A 135 3.89 -21.31 -13.51
N PHE A 136 5.11 -20.89 -13.87
CA PHE A 136 6.29 -20.99 -13.03
C PHE A 136 6.21 -20.02 -11.84
N LYS A 137 5.75 -18.78 -12.05
CA LYS A 137 5.58 -17.77 -10.98
C LYS A 137 4.58 -18.22 -9.89
N HIS A 138 3.60 -19.04 -10.26
CA HIS A 138 2.57 -19.58 -9.37
C HIS A 138 2.97 -20.91 -8.70
N SER A 139 4.23 -21.33 -8.84
CA SER A 139 4.67 -22.66 -8.42
C SER A 139 5.42 -22.69 -7.09
N VAL A 140 5.53 -23.90 -6.54
CA VAL A 140 6.50 -24.28 -5.51
C VAL A 140 7.34 -25.43 -6.06
N MET A 141 8.65 -25.24 -6.06
CA MET A 141 9.64 -26.17 -6.59
C MET A 141 10.21 -27.07 -5.50
N TYR A 142 10.56 -28.29 -5.88
CA TYR A 142 11.26 -29.26 -5.05
C TYR A 142 12.48 -29.81 -5.81
N GLN A 143 13.68 -29.58 -5.27
CA GLN A 143 14.93 -30.08 -5.84
C GLN A 143 15.23 -31.49 -5.32
N ILE A 144 15.44 -32.43 -6.23
CA ILE A 144 15.75 -33.83 -5.94
C ILE A 144 17.15 -34.17 -6.45
N PHE A 145 17.96 -34.74 -5.55
CA PHE A 145 19.16 -35.49 -5.93
C PHE A 145 18.77 -36.98 -6.12
N PRO A 146 18.69 -37.50 -7.36
CA PRO A 146 17.97 -38.74 -7.65
C PRO A 146 18.43 -39.97 -6.86
N ASP A 147 19.75 -40.21 -6.79
CA ASP A 147 20.34 -41.38 -6.10
C ASP A 147 20.02 -41.42 -4.60
N ARG A 148 19.62 -40.29 -4.01
CA ARG A 148 19.50 -40.11 -2.55
C ARG A 148 18.07 -39.95 -2.08
N PHE A 149 17.11 -39.85 -3.01
CA PHE A 149 15.73 -39.54 -2.65
C PHE A 149 14.93 -40.78 -2.27
N TYR A 150 14.81 -41.77 -3.16
CA TYR A 150 14.11 -43.02 -2.83
C TYR A 150 14.52 -44.16 -3.78
N ARG A 151 14.90 -45.30 -3.19
CA ARG A 151 15.25 -46.54 -3.87
C ARG A 151 14.01 -47.42 -4.00
N SER A 152 13.49 -47.58 -5.22
CA SER A 152 12.48 -48.60 -5.51
C SER A 152 13.15 -49.90 -5.99
N GLY A 153 12.82 -51.01 -5.33
CA GLY A 153 13.36 -52.34 -5.61
C GLY A 153 14.82 -52.56 -5.18
N ASP A 154 15.27 -53.82 -5.30
CA ASP A 154 16.59 -54.27 -4.84
C ASP A 154 17.52 -54.70 -6.00
N LYS A 155 17.19 -54.30 -7.23
CA LYS A 155 17.95 -54.71 -8.42
C LYS A 155 19.32 -54.03 -8.42
N LEU A 156 20.38 -54.82 -8.28
CA LEU A 156 21.75 -54.34 -8.44
C LEU A 156 22.08 -54.19 -9.93
N ILE A 157 22.43 -52.97 -10.33
CA ILE A 157 22.92 -52.66 -11.67
C ILE A 157 24.43 -52.53 -11.59
N SER A 158 25.13 -53.36 -12.36
CA SER A 158 26.59 -53.36 -12.39
C SER A 158 27.10 -52.11 -13.08
N LYS A 159 27.88 -51.30 -12.36
CA LYS A 159 28.58 -50.11 -12.89
C LYS A 159 30.05 -50.17 -12.47
N LYS A 160 30.95 -50.03 -13.45
CA LYS A 160 32.40 -50.14 -13.23
C LYS A 160 32.87 -49.00 -12.33
N GLY A 161 33.64 -49.30 -11.28
CA GLY A 161 34.14 -48.29 -10.33
C GLY A 161 33.10 -47.74 -9.35
N ALA A 162 31.87 -48.26 -9.34
CA ALA A 162 30.82 -47.85 -8.40
C ALA A 162 30.89 -48.63 -7.08
N VAL A 163 30.69 -47.93 -5.96
CA VAL A 163 30.50 -48.51 -4.62
C VAL A 163 29.02 -48.45 -4.27
N ILE A 164 28.34 -49.59 -4.22
CA ILE A 164 26.90 -49.64 -3.95
C ILE A 164 26.64 -49.86 -2.46
N HIS A 165 25.91 -48.94 -1.83
CA HIS A 165 25.50 -49.04 -0.43
C HIS A 165 24.30 -49.97 -0.27
N ALA A 166 24.51 -51.08 0.43
CA ALA A 166 23.43 -51.98 0.82
C ALA A 166 22.45 -51.28 1.79
N ASN A 167 22.99 -50.56 2.78
CA ASN A 167 22.21 -49.85 3.78
C ASN A 167 21.89 -48.41 3.32
N TRP A 168 20.62 -48.04 3.36
CA TRP A 168 20.17 -46.69 2.98
C TRP A 168 20.67 -45.62 3.96
N GLU A 169 20.93 -45.97 5.23
CA GLU A 169 21.32 -45.00 6.28
C GLU A 169 22.83 -44.73 6.37
N ASP A 170 23.63 -45.28 5.46
CA ASP A 170 25.07 -45.03 5.46
C ASP A 170 25.38 -43.56 5.14
N ALA A 171 26.51 -43.07 5.65
CA ALA A 171 26.98 -41.72 5.32
C ALA A 171 27.61 -41.71 3.92
N PRO A 172 27.39 -40.66 3.13
CA PRO A 172 27.98 -40.56 1.80
C PRO A 172 29.49 -40.37 1.87
N CYS A 173 30.20 -40.89 0.88
CA CYS A 173 31.66 -40.94 0.87
C CYS A 173 32.27 -40.84 -0.53
N TYR A 174 33.35 -40.06 -0.64
CA TYR A 174 34.23 -40.07 -1.81
C TYR A 174 35.49 -40.87 -1.51
N TYR A 175 35.74 -41.91 -2.31
CA TYR A 175 36.96 -42.68 -2.24
C TYR A 175 38.01 -41.99 -3.09
N LYS A 176 39.01 -41.41 -2.45
CA LYS A 176 40.09 -40.65 -3.11
C LYS A 176 41.39 -41.42 -3.11
N ASP A 177 42.15 -41.28 -4.18
CA ASP A 177 43.53 -41.74 -4.24
C ASP A 177 44.38 -41.01 -3.19
N VAL A 178 45.34 -41.74 -2.59
CA VAL A 178 46.15 -41.19 -1.50
C VAL A 178 47.13 -40.14 -2.02
N ASP A 179 47.65 -40.32 -3.23
CA ASP A 179 48.70 -39.50 -3.83
C ASP A 179 48.11 -38.38 -4.68
N THR A 180 47.19 -38.70 -5.60
CA THR A 180 46.62 -37.72 -6.54
C THR A 180 45.45 -36.93 -5.96
N LYS A 181 44.82 -37.44 -4.89
CA LYS A 181 43.56 -36.94 -4.31
C LYS A 181 42.35 -36.98 -5.25
N GLU A 182 42.50 -37.55 -6.45
CA GLU A 182 41.39 -37.76 -7.40
C GLU A 182 40.41 -38.80 -6.85
N ILE A 183 39.15 -38.71 -7.26
CA ILE A 183 38.13 -39.68 -6.87
C ILE A 183 38.31 -40.94 -7.71
N VAL A 184 38.58 -42.07 -7.05
CA VAL A 184 38.79 -43.37 -7.68
C VAL A 184 37.54 -44.24 -7.70
N ALA A 185 36.57 -43.94 -6.84
CA ALA A 185 35.26 -44.59 -6.84
C ALA A 185 34.19 -43.67 -6.24
N TYR A 186 33.01 -43.67 -6.87
CA TYR A 186 31.83 -42.95 -6.41
C TYR A 186 30.86 -43.91 -5.72
N ASP A 187 30.18 -43.41 -4.70
CA ASP A 187 29.20 -44.18 -3.95
C ASP A 187 27.77 -43.99 -4.48
N PHE A 188 26.97 -45.05 -4.46
CA PHE A 188 25.59 -45.05 -4.95
C PHE A 188 24.68 -45.69 -3.93
N PHE A 189 23.57 -45.01 -3.65
CA PHE A 189 22.53 -45.51 -2.77
C PHE A 189 21.37 -46.12 -3.56
N GLY A 190 21.31 -45.99 -4.89
CA GLY A 190 20.33 -46.67 -5.73
C GLY A 190 18.96 -46.00 -5.78
N GLY A 191 18.85 -44.74 -5.38
CA GLY A 191 17.67 -43.94 -5.69
C GLY A 191 17.45 -43.85 -7.19
N ASN A 192 16.21 -43.94 -7.64
CA ASN A 192 15.89 -44.14 -9.07
C ASN A 192 14.58 -43.46 -9.49
N LEU A 193 14.34 -43.38 -10.81
CA LEU A 193 13.18 -42.68 -11.39
C LEU A 193 11.85 -43.32 -10.98
N THR A 194 11.77 -44.65 -10.94
CA THR A 194 10.60 -45.37 -10.40
C THR A 194 10.32 -44.98 -8.95
N GLY A 195 11.39 -44.80 -8.17
CA GLY A 195 11.28 -44.33 -6.80
C GLY A 195 10.73 -42.91 -6.68
N ILE A 196 11.11 -42.00 -7.58
CA ILE A 196 10.51 -40.67 -7.65
C ILE A 196 9.02 -40.77 -8.00
N ILE A 197 8.65 -41.62 -8.96
CA ILE A 197 7.24 -41.86 -9.34
C ILE A 197 6.41 -42.30 -8.13
N GLU A 198 6.91 -43.24 -7.33
CA GLU A 198 6.22 -43.72 -6.10
C GLU A 198 6.01 -42.61 -5.06
N LYS A 199 6.81 -41.54 -5.10
CA LYS A 199 6.76 -40.42 -4.16
C LYS A 199 6.11 -39.16 -4.71
N LEU A 200 5.61 -39.16 -5.95
CA LEU A 200 4.87 -38.03 -6.50
C LEU A 200 3.63 -37.66 -5.67
N GLN A 201 2.96 -38.65 -5.07
CA GLN A 201 1.82 -38.40 -4.18
C GLN A 201 2.24 -37.64 -2.91
N TYR A 202 3.39 -37.99 -2.31
CA TYR A 202 3.93 -37.26 -1.17
C TYR A 202 4.23 -35.80 -1.54
N LEU A 203 4.86 -35.56 -2.69
CA LEU A 203 5.18 -34.21 -3.18
C LEU A 203 3.90 -33.41 -3.47
N LYS A 204 2.87 -34.06 -4.03
CA LYS A 204 1.58 -33.43 -4.28
C LYS A 204 0.87 -33.04 -2.99
N GLU A 205 0.89 -33.89 -1.97
CA GLU A 205 0.33 -33.61 -0.65
C GLU A 205 1.10 -32.52 0.11
N LEU A 206 2.40 -32.37 -0.16
CA LEU A 206 3.19 -31.26 0.32
C LEU A 206 2.81 -29.93 -0.37
N GLY A 207 2.22 -30.00 -1.57
CA GLY A 207 1.79 -28.85 -2.37
C GLY A 207 2.79 -28.44 -3.47
N ILE A 208 3.69 -29.34 -3.86
CA ILE A 208 4.68 -29.11 -4.91
C ILE A 208 4.03 -29.15 -6.29
N SER A 209 4.45 -28.24 -7.17
CA SER A 209 4.03 -28.16 -8.58
C SER A 209 5.19 -28.26 -9.57
N VAL A 210 6.44 -28.25 -9.08
CA VAL A 210 7.64 -28.38 -9.93
C VAL A 210 8.67 -29.26 -9.25
N ILE A 211 9.24 -30.20 -10.00
CA ILE A 211 10.40 -30.97 -9.59
C ILE A 211 11.59 -30.54 -10.44
N TYR A 212 12.68 -30.16 -9.78
CA TYR A 212 13.98 -29.98 -10.41
C TYR A 212 14.87 -31.18 -10.06
N LEU A 213 15.34 -31.88 -11.08
CA LEU A 213 16.29 -32.98 -10.92
C LEU A 213 17.71 -32.47 -11.16
N ASN A 214 18.61 -32.73 -10.22
CA ASN A 214 20.05 -32.76 -10.49
C ASN A 214 20.35 -33.72 -11.66
N PRO A 215 21.54 -33.67 -12.29
CA PRO A 215 21.79 -34.35 -13.55
C PRO A 215 21.43 -35.85 -13.52
N ILE A 216 20.81 -36.32 -14.60
CA ILE A 216 20.23 -37.68 -14.72
C ILE A 216 20.82 -38.49 -15.88
N PHE A 217 21.72 -37.88 -16.65
CA PHE A 217 22.31 -38.52 -17.82
C PHE A 217 23.39 -39.53 -17.40
N GLU A 218 23.66 -40.49 -18.28
CA GLU A 218 24.68 -41.51 -18.06
C GLU A 218 26.02 -40.85 -17.71
N SER A 219 26.61 -41.27 -16.59
CA SER A 219 27.90 -40.74 -16.09
C SER A 219 28.56 -41.81 -15.20
N PRO A 220 29.87 -41.78 -14.93
CA PRO A 220 30.49 -42.69 -13.95
C PRO A 220 30.24 -42.29 -12.48
N SER A 221 29.90 -41.03 -12.19
CA SER A 221 29.70 -40.53 -10.81
C SER A 221 28.25 -40.64 -10.32
N ASN A 222 28.05 -40.32 -9.05
CA ASN A 222 26.73 -40.26 -8.41
C ASN A 222 26.00 -38.92 -8.61
N HIS A 223 26.74 -37.87 -8.95
CA HIS A 223 26.23 -36.52 -9.15
C HIS A 223 25.95 -36.24 -10.63
N HIS A 224 26.50 -37.04 -11.53
CA HIS A 224 26.23 -37.06 -12.97
C HIS A 224 26.66 -35.80 -13.75
N TYR A 225 27.35 -34.83 -13.12
CA TYR A 225 27.96 -33.67 -13.80
C TYR A 225 29.05 -34.05 -14.83
N ASP A 226 29.76 -35.15 -14.63
CA ASP A 226 30.71 -35.74 -15.58
C ASP A 226 29.99 -36.56 -16.66
N THR A 227 29.16 -35.88 -17.47
CA THR A 227 28.25 -36.53 -18.43
C THR A 227 28.99 -37.42 -19.44
N GLY A 228 28.55 -38.68 -19.51
CA GLY A 228 29.03 -39.72 -20.43
C GLY A 228 28.26 -39.78 -21.76
N ASP A 229 26.93 -39.72 -21.72
CA ASP A 229 26.05 -39.63 -22.91
C ASP A 229 24.78 -38.80 -22.60
N TYR A 230 24.66 -37.62 -23.22
CA TYR A 230 23.55 -36.68 -23.01
C TYR A 230 22.17 -37.21 -23.47
N HIS A 231 22.14 -38.20 -24.35
CA HIS A 231 20.89 -38.75 -24.90
C HIS A 231 20.36 -39.94 -24.12
N LYS A 232 21.01 -40.32 -23.02
CA LYS A 232 20.72 -41.54 -22.28
C LYS A 232 20.65 -41.28 -20.78
N ILE A 233 19.56 -41.69 -20.13
CA ILE A 233 19.45 -41.75 -18.67
C ILE A 233 20.49 -42.71 -18.11
N ASP A 234 21.07 -42.36 -16.95
CA ASP A 234 22.00 -43.25 -16.27
C ASP A 234 21.32 -44.59 -15.92
N PRO A 235 21.94 -45.73 -16.28
CA PRO A 235 21.35 -47.04 -16.03
C PRO A 235 21.00 -47.30 -14.56
N LEU A 236 21.70 -46.69 -13.59
CA LEU A 236 21.35 -46.80 -12.16
C LEU A 236 20.05 -46.08 -11.80
N LEU A 237 19.71 -45.00 -12.52
CA LEU A 237 18.50 -44.23 -12.29
C LEU A 237 17.29 -44.83 -13.05
N GLY A 238 17.51 -45.44 -14.22
CA GLY A 238 16.45 -46.08 -15.02
C GLY A 238 16.74 -46.03 -16.52
N SER A 239 15.69 -45.97 -17.33
CA SER A 239 15.79 -45.78 -18.78
C SER A 239 15.14 -44.48 -19.27
N ASN A 240 15.34 -44.17 -20.55
CA ASN A 240 14.68 -43.05 -21.23
C ASN A 240 13.14 -43.20 -21.26
N GLU A 241 12.63 -44.42 -21.21
CA GLU A 241 11.21 -44.74 -21.11
C GLU A 241 10.69 -44.48 -19.69
N ASP A 242 11.43 -44.90 -18.67
CA ASP A 242 11.08 -44.61 -17.26
C ASP A 242 10.98 -43.10 -17.01
N PHE A 243 11.89 -42.32 -17.62
CA PHE A 243 11.83 -40.86 -17.56
C PHE A 243 10.59 -40.28 -18.25
N THR A 244 10.23 -40.79 -19.42
CA THR A 244 8.98 -40.38 -20.09
C THR A 244 7.76 -40.70 -19.22
N VAL A 245 7.72 -41.88 -18.59
CA VAL A 245 6.66 -42.26 -17.63
C VAL A 245 6.62 -41.31 -16.43
N LEU A 246 7.78 -40.91 -15.89
CA LEU A 246 7.87 -39.92 -14.81
C LEU A 246 7.24 -38.59 -15.25
N CYS A 247 7.64 -38.04 -16.40
CA CYS A 247 7.10 -36.78 -16.92
C CYS A 247 5.60 -36.86 -17.16
N GLU A 248 5.10 -37.94 -17.78
CA GLU A 248 3.67 -38.13 -18.02
C GLU A 248 2.88 -38.22 -16.71
N THR A 249 3.35 -39.02 -15.75
CA THR A 249 2.70 -39.21 -14.45
C THR A 249 2.67 -37.89 -13.67
N ALA A 250 3.82 -37.21 -13.57
CA ALA A 250 3.92 -35.91 -12.91
C ALA A 250 2.96 -34.88 -13.53
N LYS A 251 2.89 -34.83 -14.88
CA LYS A 251 1.98 -33.95 -15.60
C LYS A 251 0.51 -34.20 -15.26
N THR A 252 0.07 -35.47 -15.13
CA THR A 252 -1.32 -35.77 -14.69
C THR A 252 -1.64 -35.26 -13.29
N MET A 253 -0.62 -35.09 -12.45
CA MET A 253 -0.74 -34.54 -11.09
C MET A 253 -0.54 -33.02 -11.04
N GLY A 254 -0.32 -32.37 -12.18
CA GLY A 254 -0.02 -30.94 -12.29
C GLY A 254 1.38 -30.57 -11.78
N ILE A 255 2.34 -31.49 -11.92
CA ILE A 255 3.75 -31.30 -11.55
C ILE A 255 4.59 -31.22 -12.83
N ALA A 256 5.32 -30.12 -12.99
CA ALA A 256 6.27 -29.92 -14.08
C ALA A 256 7.65 -30.51 -13.71
N ILE A 257 8.39 -31.02 -14.70
CA ILE A 257 9.76 -31.55 -14.51
C ILE A 257 10.77 -30.64 -15.19
N ILE A 258 11.77 -30.19 -14.44
CA ILE A 258 12.95 -29.46 -14.89
C ILE A 258 14.18 -30.34 -14.67
N ILE A 259 15.11 -30.33 -15.61
CA ILE A 259 16.34 -31.11 -15.54
C ILE A 259 17.57 -30.21 -15.62
N ASP A 260 18.68 -30.72 -15.09
CA ASP A 260 19.98 -30.07 -15.15
C ASP A 260 20.66 -30.26 -16.52
N GLY A 261 21.24 -29.19 -17.05
CA GLY A 261 21.97 -29.15 -18.31
C GLY A 261 23.41 -28.70 -18.07
N VAL A 262 24.34 -29.66 -18.11
CA VAL A 262 25.77 -29.44 -17.92
C VAL A 262 26.41 -29.37 -19.30
N PHE A 263 26.79 -28.17 -19.75
CA PHE A 263 27.24 -27.98 -21.15
C PHE A 263 28.59 -27.30 -21.31
N SER A 264 29.26 -26.88 -20.23
CA SER A 264 30.61 -26.29 -20.25
C SER A 264 31.73 -27.34 -20.32
N HIS A 265 31.40 -28.58 -19.95
CA HIS A 265 32.33 -29.70 -19.93
C HIS A 265 31.58 -31.03 -20.13
N THR A 266 32.32 -32.10 -20.39
CA THR A 266 31.81 -33.48 -20.36
C THR A 266 32.58 -34.29 -19.32
N GLY A 267 32.22 -35.56 -19.10
CA GLY A 267 33.08 -36.49 -18.38
C GLY A 267 34.28 -36.95 -19.24
N SER A 268 35.43 -37.19 -18.61
CA SER A 268 36.58 -37.79 -19.29
C SER A 268 36.30 -39.22 -19.77
N ASP A 269 35.46 -39.95 -19.03
CA ASP A 269 34.89 -41.23 -19.45
C ASP A 269 33.53 -41.00 -20.12
N SER A 270 33.54 -40.32 -21.26
CA SER A 270 32.34 -40.07 -22.07
C SER A 270 32.46 -40.67 -23.46
N LYS A 271 31.33 -40.82 -24.15
CA LYS A 271 31.29 -41.21 -25.56
C LYS A 271 32.09 -40.26 -26.46
N TYR A 272 32.20 -39.00 -26.05
CA TYR A 272 32.81 -37.91 -26.81
C TYR A 272 34.32 -37.79 -26.58
N PHE A 273 34.77 -37.90 -25.33
CA PHE A 273 36.19 -37.80 -24.97
C PHE A 273 36.88 -39.18 -24.92
N ASN A 274 36.18 -40.18 -24.35
CA ASN A 274 36.52 -41.61 -24.27
C ASN A 274 37.95 -41.92 -23.78
N ARG A 275 38.40 -41.27 -22.70
CA ARG A 275 39.75 -41.46 -22.16
C ARG A 275 40.03 -42.90 -21.77
N ASP A 276 39.05 -43.57 -21.15
CA ASP A 276 39.24 -44.91 -20.58
C ASP A 276 38.81 -46.04 -21.53
N GLY A 277 38.31 -45.70 -22.72
CA GLY A 277 37.93 -46.68 -23.75
C GLY A 277 36.71 -47.52 -23.43
N ASN A 278 35.78 -47.00 -22.61
CA ASN A 278 34.56 -47.72 -22.22
C ASN A 278 33.42 -47.62 -23.26
N TYR A 279 33.57 -46.77 -24.28
CA TYR A 279 32.61 -46.60 -25.37
C TYR A 279 33.14 -47.14 -26.70
N ASP A 280 32.25 -47.73 -27.52
CA ASP A 280 32.59 -48.30 -28.84
C ASP A 280 33.01 -47.23 -29.87
N SER A 281 32.63 -45.97 -29.66
CA SER A 281 32.98 -44.83 -30.52
C SER A 281 34.37 -44.27 -30.21
N ILE A 282 35.05 -43.76 -31.25
CA ILE A 282 36.35 -43.12 -31.08
C ILE A 282 36.22 -41.71 -30.49
N GLY A 283 36.72 -41.51 -29.28
CA GLY A 283 36.67 -40.22 -28.58
C GLY A 283 37.84 -39.30 -28.91
N ALA A 284 37.72 -38.03 -28.54
CA ALA A 284 38.72 -36.98 -28.77
C ALA A 284 40.09 -37.31 -28.16
N PHE A 285 40.13 -37.90 -26.97
CA PHE A 285 41.37 -38.31 -26.30
C PHE A 285 42.11 -39.42 -27.05
N GLN A 286 41.38 -40.28 -27.77
CA GLN A 286 41.93 -41.46 -28.44
C GLN A 286 42.43 -41.17 -29.86
N SER A 287 41.81 -40.21 -30.57
CA SER A 287 42.30 -39.80 -31.90
C SER A 287 41.94 -38.36 -32.26
N THR A 288 42.90 -37.66 -32.89
CA THR A 288 42.66 -36.37 -33.56
C THR A 288 41.72 -36.45 -34.77
N ARG A 289 41.34 -37.67 -35.19
CA ARG A 289 40.33 -37.93 -36.23
C ARG A 289 38.93 -38.15 -35.67
N SER A 290 38.76 -38.11 -34.34
CA SER A 290 37.44 -38.19 -33.73
C SER A 290 36.54 -37.05 -34.24
N PRO A 291 35.25 -37.29 -34.53
CA PRO A 291 34.33 -36.21 -34.88
C PRO A 291 34.15 -35.20 -33.73
N TYR A 292 34.54 -35.58 -32.51
CA TYR A 292 34.47 -34.74 -31.32
C TYR A 292 35.79 -34.03 -31.00
N TYR A 293 36.86 -34.22 -31.78
CA TYR A 293 38.18 -33.70 -31.44
C TYR A 293 38.18 -32.17 -31.30
N GLU A 294 37.49 -31.46 -32.18
CA GLU A 294 37.38 -29.99 -32.17
C GLU A 294 36.55 -29.44 -31.00
N TRP A 295 35.80 -30.31 -30.30
CA TRP A 295 35.08 -29.92 -29.10
C TRP A 295 36.03 -29.65 -27.96
N TYR A 296 37.27 -30.13 -27.98
CA TYR A 296 38.19 -30.00 -26.85
C TYR A 296 39.45 -29.25 -27.26
N SER A 297 40.11 -28.64 -26.28
CA SER A 297 41.35 -27.88 -26.47
C SER A 297 42.52 -28.63 -25.82
N PHE A 298 43.44 -29.12 -26.64
CA PHE A 298 44.64 -29.83 -26.21
C PHE A 298 45.88 -28.93 -26.35
N HIS A 299 46.66 -28.80 -25.28
CA HIS A 299 47.96 -28.13 -25.31
C HIS A 299 49.08 -29.09 -25.71
N ASN A 300 49.02 -30.34 -25.22
CA ASN A 300 49.95 -31.42 -25.54
C ASN A 300 49.20 -32.75 -25.63
N TYR A 301 48.88 -33.15 -26.86
CA TYR A 301 47.96 -34.26 -27.11
C TYR A 301 48.53 -35.64 -26.70
N PRO A 302 47.74 -36.52 -26.04
CA PRO A 302 46.37 -36.31 -25.57
C PRO A 302 46.27 -35.85 -24.09
N TYR A 303 47.38 -35.78 -23.36
CA TYR A 303 47.36 -35.74 -21.88
C TYR A 303 47.22 -34.35 -21.25
N GLU A 304 47.54 -33.26 -21.96
CA GLU A 304 47.35 -31.90 -21.46
C GLU A 304 46.26 -31.19 -22.26
N TYR A 305 45.16 -30.86 -21.58
CA TYR A 305 43.95 -30.26 -22.14
C TYR A 305 43.25 -29.35 -21.12
N ASP A 306 42.42 -28.44 -21.62
CA ASP A 306 41.58 -27.58 -20.79
C ASP A 306 40.57 -28.41 -20.00
N SER A 307 40.50 -28.17 -18.69
CA SER A 307 39.62 -28.92 -17.79
C SER A 307 39.11 -28.04 -16.64
N TRP A 308 37.89 -28.34 -16.21
CA TRP A 308 37.15 -27.50 -15.27
C TRP A 308 37.94 -27.42 -13.96
N TRP A 309 38.42 -26.22 -13.61
CA TRP A 309 39.22 -25.97 -12.40
C TRP A 309 40.44 -26.91 -12.21
N GLY A 310 40.97 -27.44 -13.33
CA GLY A 310 42.08 -28.40 -13.31
C GLY A 310 41.69 -29.83 -12.95
N PHE A 311 40.40 -30.15 -12.82
CA PHE A 311 39.93 -31.52 -12.64
C PHE A 311 39.98 -32.25 -13.99
N HIS A 312 41.01 -33.07 -14.20
CA HIS A 312 41.21 -33.81 -15.46
C HIS A 312 40.06 -34.75 -15.83
N THR A 313 39.16 -35.06 -14.89
CA THR A 313 37.93 -35.84 -15.13
C THR A 313 36.82 -35.04 -15.83
N LEU A 314 36.94 -33.71 -15.92
CA LEU A 314 35.94 -32.80 -16.49
C LEU A 314 36.56 -31.96 -17.63
N PRO A 315 36.87 -32.56 -18.79
CA PRO A 315 37.41 -31.82 -19.94
C PRO A 315 36.43 -30.74 -20.43
N ASN A 316 36.92 -29.49 -20.55
CA ASN A 316 36.13 -28.38 -21.07
C ASN A 316 35.83 -28.57 -22.55
N VAL A 317 34.65 -28.14 -22.97
CA VAL A 317 34.28 -28.11 -24.37
C VAL A 317 34.39 -26.69 -24.95
N ASN A 318 34.63 -26.59 -26.25
CA ASN A 318 34.55 -25.34 -27.01
C ASN A 318 33.09 -25.12 -27.41
N GLU A 319 32.32 -24.44 -26.57
CA GLU A 319 30.85 -24.44 -26.64
C GLU A 319 30.30 -23.79 -27.92
N THR A 320 31.05 -22.87 -28.52
CA THR A 320 30.63 -22.13 -29.72
C THR A 320 31.04 -22.78 -31.03
N ILE A 321 31.75 -23.92 -31.02
CA ILE A 321 32.10 -24.62 -32.26
C ILE A 321 30.80 -25.12 -32.93
N PRO A 322 30.61 -24.95 -34.26
CA PRO A 322 29.33 -25.25 -34.90
C PRO A 322 28.82 -26.68 -34.65
N SER A 323 29.70 -27.69 -34.65
CA SER A 323 29.32 -29.08 -34.42
C SER A 323 28.78 -29.35 -33.02
N TYR A 324 29.29 -28.66 -31.99
CA TYR A 324 28.78 -28.76 -30.62
C TYR A 324 27.46 -27.99 -30.45
N MET A 325 27.38 -26.77 -30.98
CA MET A 325 26.13 -25.99 -31.03
C MET A 325 25.00 -26.76 -31.71
N ASP A 326 25.33 -27.45 -32.81
CA ASP A 326 24.40 -28.30 -33.53
C ASP A 326 23.94 -29.49 -32.70
N PHE A 327 24.87 -30.18 -32.03
CA PHE A 327 24.60 -31.33 -31.18
C PHE A 327 23.77 -30.98 -29.93
N ILE A 328 24.05 -29.86 -29.26
CA ILE A 328 23.32 -29.46 -28.05
C ILE A 328 22.01 -28.72 -28.38
N ILE A 329 21.99 -27.87 -29.41
CA ILE A 329 20.94 -26.87 -29.63
C ILE A 329 20.24 -27.00 -31.00
N ASN A 330 20.99 -26.92 -32.11
CA ASN A 330 20.34 -26.59 -33.39
C ASN A 330 19.70 -27.79 -34.11
N GLN A 331 20.34 -28.97 -34.09
CA GLN A 331 19.85 -30.14 -34.83
C GLN A 331 18.51 -30.64 -34.28
N ASP A 332 17.73 -31.35 -35.10
CA ASP A 332 16.39 -31.82 -34.72
C ASP A 332 16.41 -32.90 -33.64
N ASP A 333 17.51 -33.65 -33.56
CA ASP A 333 17.83 -34.63 -32.53
C ASP A 333 18.80 -34.09 -31.46
N SER A 334 19.01 -32.77 -31.42
CA SER A 334 19.85 -32.13 -30.40
C SER A 334 19.40 -32.45 -28.98
N VAL A 335 20.32 -32.35 -28.02
CA VAL A 335 20.05 -32.64 -26.60
C VAL A 335 18.84 -31.83 -26.09
N LEU A 336 18.80 -30.52 -26.37
CA LEU A 336 17.69 -29.65 -25.99
C LEU A 336 16.35 -30.20 -26.53
N LYS A 337 16.24 -30.40 -27.85
CA LYS A 337 14.98 -30.80 -28.49
C LYS A 337 14.57 -32.21 -28.11
N HIS A 338 15.54 -33.12 -27.92
CA HIS A 338 15.29 -34.50 -27.52
C HIS A 338 14.52 -34.58 -26.20
N TRP A 339 14.99 -33.87 -25.17
CA TRP A 339 14.38 -33.94 -23.85
C TRP A 339 13.09 -33.12 -23.71
N ILE A 340 12.97 -32.00 -24.44
CA ILE A 340 11.69 -31.28 -24.57
C ILE A 340 10.61 -32.20 -25.17
N LYS A 341 10.93 -32.95 -26.24
CA LYS A 341 10.02 -33.95 -26.84
C LYS A 341 9.64 -35.08 -25.86
N LYS A 342 10.49 -35.37 -24.86
CA LYS A 342 10.23 -36.35 -23.80
C LYS A 342 9.43 -35.80 -22.61
N GLY A 343 9.03 -34.53 -22.64
CA GLY A 343 8.11 -33.94 -21.65
C GLY A 343 8.76 -33.00 -20.64
N VAL A 344 10.03 -32.64 -20.79
CA VAL A 344 10.70 -31.64 -19.95
C VAL A 344 10.02 -30.28 -20.09
N SER A 345 9.80 -29.61 -18.96
CA SER A 345 9.16 -28.30 -18.86
C SER A 345 10.15 -27.14 -18.69
N GLY A 346 11.44 -27.43 -18.59
CA GLY A 346 12.50 -26.43 -18.50
C GLY A 346 13.87 -27.01 -18.19
N TRP A 347 14.87 -26.15 -18.20
CA TRP A 347 16.26 -26.50 -17.95
C TRP A 347 16.84 -25.63 -16.85
N ARG A 348 17.66 -26.22 -15.98
CA ARG A 348 18.63 -25.50 -15.15
C ARG A 348 19.99 -25.65 -15.82
N LEU A 349 20.65 -24.55 -16.17
CA LEU A 349 21.99 -24.57 -16.76
C LEU A 349 23.05 -24.49 -15.67
N ASP A 350 23.86 -25.53 -15.60
CA ASP A 350 25.03 -25.61 -14.73
C ASP A 350 26.12 -24.65 -15.18
N VAL A 351 26.72 -23.95 -14.21
CA VAL A 351 27.84 -23.01 -14.42
C VAL A 351 27.63 -22.12 -15.65
N VAL A 352 26.45 -21.50 -15.76
CA VAL A 352 26.12 -20.60 -16.89
C VAL A 352 27.07 -19.40 -16.99
N ASP A 353 27.77 -19.10 -15.90
CA ASP A 353 28.85 -18.11 -15.82
C ASP A 353 30.05 -18.45 -16.70
N GLU A 354 30.30 -19.73 -16.97
CA GLU A 354 31.38 -20.20 -17.86
C GLU A 354 30.92 -20.31 -19.31
N LEU A 355 29.61 -20.38 -19.56
CA LEU A 355 29.08 -20.48 -20.92
C LEU A 355 29.21 -19.15 -21.68
N PRO A 356 29.75 -19.15 -22.91
CA PRO A 356 29.79 -17.96 -23.75
C PRO A 356 28.39 -17.40 -24.02
N ALA A 357 28.25 -16.07 -24.07
CA ALA A 357 26.96 -15.42 -24.33
C ALA A 357 26.29 -15.90 -25.63
N ALA A 358 27.08 -16.18 -26.67
CA ALA A 358 26.56 -16.73 -27.92
C ALA A 358 25.89 -18.11 -27.74
N PHE A 359 26.38 -18.94 -26.83
CA PHE A 359 25.78 -20.23 -26.49
C PHE A 359 24.48 -20.03 -25.70
N SER A 360 24.52 -19.29 -24.58
CA SER A 360 23.34 -19.09 -23.71
C SER A 360 22.19 -18.40 -24.45
N GLN A 361 22.47 -17.36 -25.24
CA GLN A 361 21.47 -16.65 -26.04
C GLN A 361 20.82 -17.56 -27.08
N ARG A 362 21.62 -18.39 -27.76
CA ARG A 362 21.11 -19.32 -28.77
C ARG A 362 20.30 -20.46 -28.13
N PHE A 363 20.75 -20.97 -26.98
CA PHE A 363 20.03 -21.99 -26.21
C PHE A 363 18.66 -21.45 -25.78
N TYR A 364 18.63 -20.26 -25.18
CA TYR A 364 17.40 -19.59 -24.77
C TYR A 364 16.46 -19.36 -25.96
N GLN A 365 16.98 -18.83 -27.08
CA GLN A 365 16.21 -18.61 -28.29
C GLN A 365 15.54 -19.91 -28.77
N VAL A 366 16.31 -20.98 -28.97
CA VAL A 366 15.76 -22.25 -29.50
C VAL A 366 14.83 -22.90 -28.50
N LEU A 367 15.11 -22.83 -27.20
CA LEU A 367 14.18 -23.31 -26.16
C LEU A 367 12.81 -22.63 -26.28
N LYS A 368 12.79 -21.30 -26.43
CA LYS A 368 11.55 -20.53 -26.57
C LYS A 368 10.84 -20.74 -27.91
N GLU A 369 11.59 -21.04 -28.97
CA GLU A 369 11.03 -21.44 -30.28
C GLU A 369 10.33 -22.81 -30.20
N GLU A 370 10.91 -23.78 -29.49
CA GLU A 370 10.35 -25.12 -29.30
C GLU A 370 9.18 -25.13 -28.30
N ASN A 371 9.31 -24.39 -27.19
CA ASN A 371 8.26 -24.25 -26.18
C ASN A 371 8.38 -22.88 -25.46
N PRO A 372 7.53 -21.90 -25.80
CA PRO A 372 7.54 -20.58 -25.16
C PRO A 372 7.35 -20.61 -23.63
N ASP A 373 6.64 -21.62 -23.13
CA ASP A 373 6.37 -21.81 -21.70
C ASP A 373 7.46 -22.61 -20.97
N ALA A 374 8.50 -23.09 -21.67
CA ALA A 374 9.62 -23.75 -21.02
C ALA A 374 10.48 -22.72 -20.27
N VAL A 375 10.84 -23.03 -19.01
CA VAL A 375 11.67 -22.15 -18.18
C VAL A 375 13.16 -22.45 -18.36
N LEU A 376 13.98 -21.42 -18.44
CA LEU A 376 15.44 -21.52 -18.34
C LEU A 376 15.96 -20.86 -17.06
N ILE A 377 16.61 -21.64 -16.21
CA ILE A 377 17.16 -21.22 -14.92
C ILE A 377 18.68 -21.28 -15.01
N GLY A 378 19.37 -20.16 -14.75
CA GLY A 378 20.84 -20.14 -14.68
C GLY A 378 21.36 -20.42 -13.27
N GLU A 379 22.46 -21.15 -13.15
CA GLU A 379 23.26 -21.14 -11.92
C GLU A 379 24.13 -19.89 -11.85
N VAL A 380 23.68 -18.87 -11.12
CA VAL A 380 24.43 -17.65 -10.85
C VAL A 380 24.44 -17.40 -9.35
N TRP A 381 25.62 -17.27 -8.74
CA TRP A 381 25.77 -17.17 -7.28
C TRP A 381 25.61 -15.75 -6.75
N GLU A 382 25.89 -14.76 -7.58
CA GLU A 382 25.78 -13.33 -7.27
C GLU A 382 24.55 -12.71 -7.95
N ASP A 383 24.48 -11.38 -7.97
CA ASP A 383 23.41 -10.65 -8.63
C ASP A 383 23.43 -10.92 -10.15
N ALA A 384 22.44 -11.69 -10.63
CA ALA A 384 22.32 -12.08 -12.04
C ALA A 384 22.09 -10.90 -12.99
N SER A 385 21.67 -9.73 -12.48
CA SER A 385 21.44 -8.55 -13.31
C SER A 385 22.73 -7.86 -13.77
N ASN A 386 23.84 -8.02 -13.04
CA ASN A 386 25.08 -7.26 -13.26
C ASN A 386 26.36 -8.07 -13.06
N LYS A 387 26.24 -9.40 -13.04
CA LYS A 387 27.36 -10.34 -12.87
C LYS A 387 28.50 -10.03 -13.85
N ILE A 388 29.72 -10.01 -13.32
CA ILE A 388 30.94 -10.04 -14.12
C ILE A 388 31.49 -11.46 -14.08
N SER A 389 31.64 -12.07 -15.26
CA SER A 389 32.24 -13.40 -15.41
C SER A 389 33.38 -13.34 -16.43
N TYR A 390 34.55 -13.86 -16.06
CA TYR A 390 35.77 -13.86 -16.89
C TYR A 390 36.10 -12.50 -17.53
N GLY A 391 35.95 -11.42 -16.77
CA GLY A 391 36.23 -10.05 -17.21
C GLY A 391 35.19 -9.44 -18.13
N SER A 392 34.06 -10.12 -18.37
CA SER A 392 32.94 -9.65 -19.20
C SER A 392 31.69 -9.47 -18.35
N THR A 393 31.02 -8.32 -18.52
CA THR A 393 29.71 -8.06 -17.92
C THR A 393 28.65 -8.92 -18.61
N ARG A 394 27.82 -9.61 -17.83
CA ARG A 394 26.74 -10.46 -18.32
C ARG A 394 25.42 -9.70 -18.35
N GLU A 395 24.59 -9.99 -19.35
CA GLU A 395 23.30 -9.34 -19.59
C GLU A 395 22.13 -10.34 -19.41
N TYR A 396 22.25 -11.23 -18.42
CA TYR A 396 21.36 -12.38 -18.25
C TYR A 396 19.87 -12.02 -18.19
N LEU A 397 19.55 -10.94 -17.47
CA LEU A 397 18.17 -10.49 -17.26
C LEU A 397 17.70 -9.46 -18.31
N CYS A 398 18.47 -9.19 -19.38
CA CYS A 398 18.08 -8.23 -20.42
C CYS A 398 17.03 -8.78 -21.40
N GLY A 399 16.50 -9.99 -21.17
CA GLY A 399 15.40 -10.57 -21.92
C GLY A 399 15.82 -11.40 -23.14
N GLN A 400 17.01 -12.00 -23.12
CA GLN A 400 17.53 -12.82 -24.22
C GLN A 400 18.40 -14.02 -23.79
N GLU A 401 18.58 -14.25 -22.49
CA GLU A 401 19.51 -15.30 -22.00
C GLU A 401 18.91 -16.25 -20.97
N MET A 402 18.05 -15.80 -20.05
CA MET A 402 17.38 -16.68 -19.07
C MET A 402 16.09 -16.07 -18.53
N ASP A 403 15.23 -16.93 -17.99
CA ASP A 403 14.00 -16.51 -17.28
C ASP A 403 14.26 -16.28 -15.79
N SER A 404 15.13 -17.10 -15.20
CA SER A 404 15.34 -17.19 -13.76
C SER A 404 16.80 -17.53 -13.46
N ALA A 405 17.20 -17.35 -12.21
CA ALA A 405 18.47 -17.82 -11.68
C ALA A 405 18.26 -18.46 -10.30
N MET A 406 19.20 -19.31 -9.90
CA MET A 406 19.31 -19.77 -8.52
C MET A 406 19.60 -18.57 -7.62
N ASN A 407 18.61 -18.14 -6.83
CA ASN A 407 18.65 -16.90 -6.09
C ASN A 407 19.48 -17.02 -4.79
N TYR A 408 20.78 -17.31 -4.94
CA TYR A 408 21.76 -17.29 -3.86
C TYR A 408 21.87 -15.91 -3.17
N PRO A 409 21.68 -14.76 -3.84
CA PRO A 409 21.52 -13.48 -3.17
C PRO A 409 20.39 -13.48 -2.13
N PHE A 410 19.19 -13.97 -2.48
CA PHE A 410 18.08 -14.12 -1.52
C PHE A 410 18.46 -15.04 -0.36
N ARG A 411 19.02 -16.22 -0.65
CA ARG A 411 19.50 -17.16 0.38
C ARG A 411 20.40 -16.46 1.38
N ARG A 412 21.42 -15.76 0.88
CA ARG A 412 22.40 -15.06 1.70
C ARG A 412 21.74 -13.99 2.56
N ILE A 413 20.86 -13.17 2.00
CA ILE A 413 20.16 -12.13 2.75
C ILE A 413 19.35 -12.72 3.91
N VAL A 414 18.58 -13.77 3.65
CA VAL A 414 17.75 -14.44 4.68
C VAL A 414 18.62 -15.04 5.78
N LEU A 415 19.68 -15.77 5.40
CA LEU A 415 20.58 -16.41 6.38
C LEU A 415 21.36 -15.37 7.18
N ASP A 416 21.93 -14.34 6.53
CA ASP A 416 22.67 -13.27 7.20
C ASP A 416 21.79 -12.56 8.23
N PHE A 417 20.51 -12.33 7.94
CA PHE A 417 19.57 -11.79 8.92
C PHE A 417 19.34 -12.75 10.08
N LEU A 418 18.94 -14.00 9.80
CA LEU A 418 18.61 -14.97 10.86
C LEU A 418 19.79 -15.33 11.76
N LEU A 419 21.02 -15.23 11.23
CA LEU A 419 22.28 -15.46 11.94
C LEU A 419 22.83 -14.22 12.66
N ASP A 420 22.14 -13.08 12.63
CA ASP A 420 22.58 -11.81 13.24
C ASP A 420 23.87 -11.24 12.63
N TYR A 421 24.10 -11.48 11.34
CA TYR A 421 25.19 -10.84 10.60
C TYR A 421 24.78 -9.46 10.05
N VAL A 422 23.49 -9.26 9.83
CA VAL A 422 22.90 -7.97 9.44
C VAL A 422 21.59 -7.71 10.20
N ASP A 423 21.24 -6.45 10.38
CA ASP A 423 19.96 -6.02 10.92
C ASP A 423 18.87 -5.93 9.85
N ALA A 424 17.64 -5.62 10.28
CA ALA A 424 16.49 -5.49 9.40
C ALA A 424 16.64 -4.35 8.36
N GLU A 425 17.31 -3.25 8.69
CA GLU A 425 17.51 -2.10 7.79
C GLU A 425 18.44 -2.48 6.63
N GLN A 426 19.58 -3.10 6.94
CA GLN A 426 20.51 -3.61 5.93
C GLN A 426 19.87 -4.70 5.08
N THR A 427 19.08 -5.58 5.70
CA THR A 427 18.30 -6.59 4.96
C THR A 427 17.33 -5.95 3.99
N ASN A 428 16.59 -4.93 4.42
CA ASN A 428 15.64 -4.21 3.57
C ASN A 428 16.34 -3.59 2.35
N ARG A 429 17.46 -2.90 2.56
CA ARG A 429 18.25 -2.28 1.49
C ARG A 429 18.78 -3.30 0.48
N LYS A 430 19.23 -4.47 0.94
CA LYS A 430 19.68 -5.56 0.05
C LYS A 430 18.53 -6.14 -0.78
N LEU A 431 17.34 -6.31 -0.18
CA LEU A 431 16.16 -6.80 -0.91
C LEU A 431 15.64 -5.78 -1.94
N LEU A 432 15.60 -4.50 -1.56
CA LEU A 432 15.22 -3.41 -2.45
C LEU A 432 16.20 -3.26 -3.61
N SER A 433 17.50 -3.51 -3.40
CA SER A 433 18.49 -3.54 -4.48
C SER A 433 18.16 -4.62 -5.52
N LEU A 434 17.75 -5.83 -5.10
CA LEU A 434 17.32 -6.87 -6.03
C LEU A 434 16.05 -6.46 -6.77
N GLN A 435 15.06 -5.91 -6.05
CA GLN A 435 13.81 -5.43 -6.65
C GLN A 435 14.05 -4.28 -7.67
N GLU A 436 15.01 -3.40 -7.41
CA GLU A 436 15.40 -2.32 -8.32
C GLU A 436 16.12 -2.86 -9.57
N ASN A 437 17.04 -3.79 -9.39
CA ASN A 437 17.90 -4.26 -10.48
C ASN A 437 17.19 -5.24 -11.42
N TYR A 438 16.19 -5.98 -10.95
CA TYR A 438 15.62 -7.13 -11.66
C TYR A 438 14.37 -6.68 -12.43
N PRO A 439 14.23 -7.00 -13.73
CA PRO A 439 12.95 -6.85 -14.40
C PRO A 439 11.86 -7.60 -13.65
N ILE A 440 10.67 -6.99 -13.55
CA ILE A 440 9.57 -7.54 -12.74
C ILE A 440 9.21 -8.98 -13.12
N GLU A 441 9.30 -9.31 -14.41
CA GLU A 441 9.11 -10.67 -14.91
C GLU A 441 10.12 -11.66 -14.28
N ASN A 442 11.41 -11.33 -14.32
CA ASN A 442 12.47 -12.17 -13.75
C ASN A 442 12.41 -12.20 -12.22
N PHE A 443 12.15 -11.07 -11.55
CA PHE A 443 12.09 -10.99 -10.09
C PHE A 443 11.08 -11.98 -9.48
N TYR A 444 9.90 -12.10 -10.09
CA TYR A 444 8.87 -13.06 -9.66
C TYR A 444 9.10 -14.49 -10.15
N ALA A 445 10.04 -14.70 -11.07
CA ALA A 445 10.43 -16.02 -11.57
C ALA A 445 11.70 -16.56 -10.89
N MET A 446 12.41 -15.78 -10.05
CA MET A 446 13.65 -16.23 -9.41
C MET A 446 13.46 -17.50 -8.58
N MET A 447 14.39 -18.46 -8.68
CA MET A 447 14.37 -19.69 -7.89
C MET A 447 14.87 -19.38 -6.47
N ASN A 448 13.96 -19.08 -5.56
CA ASN A 448 14.26 -18.73 -4.18
C ASN A 448 14.59 -19.99 -3.37
N LEU A 449 15.88 -20.26 -3.20
CA LEU A 449 16.38 -21.37 -2.40
C LEU A 449 16.85 -20.91 -1.01
N VAL A 450 16.77 -21.82 -0.04
CA VAL A 450 17.42 -21.70 1.29
C VAL A 450 18.58 -22.70 1.41
N ASP A 451 18.51 -23.79 0.66
CA ASP A 451 19.48 -24.89 0.62
C ASP A 451 19.64 -25.40 -0.81
N SER A 452 20.74 -26.11 -1.09
CA SER A 452 21.00 -26.78 -2.36
C SER A 452 22.10 -27.84 -2.19
N HIS A 453 22.30 -28.62 -3.24
CA HIS A 453 23.38 -29.62 -3.32
C HIS A 453 24.82 -29.07 -3.25
N ASP A 454 25.05 -27.75 -3.27
CA ASP A 454 26.39 -27.14 -3.26
C ASP A 454 26.71 -26.39 -1.96
N VAL A 455 25.74 -26.27 -1.06
CA VAL A 455 25.88 -25.58 0.22
C VAL A 455 25.67 -26.53 1.39
N GLU A 456 26.11 -26.12 2.57
CA GLU A 456 25.78 -26.83 3.82
C GLU A 456 24.28 -26.82 4.04
N ARG A 457 23.77 -27.90 4.65
CA ARG A 457 22.34 -27.98 4.94
C ARG A 457 21.87 -26.78 5.74
N ALA A 458 20.75 -26.19 5.35
CA ALA A 458 20.25 -24.95 5.93
C ALA A 458 20.10 -25.05 7.45
N ILE A 459 19.51 -26.15 7.95
CA ILE A 459 19.36 -26.37 9.39
C ILE A 459 20.71 -26.47 10.11
N THR A 460 21.75 -27.00 9.46
CA THR A 460 23.09 -27.15 10.03
C THR A 460 23.76 -25.78 10.18
N THR A 461 23.60 -24.91 9.17
CA THR A 461 24.06 -23.53 9.23
C THR A 461 23.28 -22.73 10.28
N LEU A 462 21.94 -22.78 10.24
CA LEU A 462 21.06 -22.02 11.13
C LEU A 462 21.11 -22.47 12.59
N GLY A 463 21.46 -23.74 12.82
CA GLY A 463 21.75 -24.29 14.13
C GLY A 463 23.16 -23.98 14.63
N GLU A 464 23.96 -23.17 13.91
CA GLU A 464 25.31 -22.77 14.32
C GLU A 464 26.26 -23.96 14.56
N ALA A 465 26.20 -24.97 13.68
CA ALA A 465 27.13 -26.09 13.72
C ALA A 465 28.61 -25.63 13.67
N PRO A 466 29.55 -26.36 14.30
CA PRO A 466 30.94 -25.97 14.38
C PRO A 466 31.58 -25.95 13.00
N PHE A 467 32.57 -25.07 12.85
CA PHE A 467 33.40 -25.01 11.65
C PHE A 467 34.07 -26.36 11.36
N TYR A 468 33.90 -26.88 10.15
CA TYR A 468 34.28 -28.25 9.78
C TYR A 468 35.55 -28.33 8.92
N GLU A 469 36.14 -27.21 8.47
CA GLU A 469 37.40 -27.30 7.73
C GLU A 469 38.50 -27.90 8.64
N GLY A 470 39.19 -28.91 8.11
CA GLY A 470 40.16 -29.70 8.88
C GLY A 470 39.55 -30.82 9.74
N MET A 471 38.21 -30.93 9.84
CA MET A 471 37.56 -32.05 10.50
C MET A 471 37.72 -33.34 9.67
N PRO A 472 38.11 -34.48 10.25
CA PRO A 472 38.17 -35.75 9.52
C PRO A 472 36.84 -36.10 8.87
N ALA A 473 36.88 -36.61 7.63
CA ALA A 473 35.69 -36.99 6.85
C ALA A 473 34.71 -37.89 7.63
N VAL A 474 35.23 -38.89 8.36
CA VAL A 474 34.42 -39.79 9.19
C VAL A 474 33.66 -39.06 10.31
N ASN A 475 34.21 -37.97 10.83
CA ASN A 475 33.57 -37.17 11.86
C ASN A 475 32.51 -36.27 11.24
N GLN A 476 32.78 -35.68 10.07
CA GLN A 476 31.81 -34.88 9.34
C GLN A 476 30.55 -35.70 8.98
N GLY A 477 30.70 -36.91 8.44
CA GLY A 477 29.57 -37.76 8.07
C GLY A 477 28.72 -38.26 9.27
N LYS A 478 29.33 -38.37 10.45
CA LYS A 478 28.66 -38.81 11.69
C LYS A 478 28.14 -37.66 12.54
N TYR A 479 28.47 -36.42 12.21
CA TYR A 479 28.11 -35.27 13.02
C TYR A 479 26.59 -35.11 13.10
N ARG A 480 26.08 -34.86 14.30
CA ARG A 480 24.71 -34.47 14.58
C ARG A 480 24.75 -33.38 15.64
N MET A 481 23.99 -32.31 15.44
CA MET A 481 23.85 -31.25 16.43
C MET A 481 23.25 -31.80 17.72
N ASP A 482 23.61 -31.19 18.85
CA ASP A 482 22.90 -31.42 20.10
C ASP A 482 21.47 -30.86 20.04
N GLN A 483 20.67 -31.17 21.06
CA GLN A 483 19.25 -30.80 21.07
C GLN A 483 19.03 -29.28 21.06
N GLU A 484 19.92 -28.49 21.66
CA GLU A 484 19.80 -27.03 21.74
C GLU A 484 20.06 -26.39 20.38
N HIS A 485 21.18 -26.71 19.74
CA HIS A 485 21.54 -26.23 18.41
C HIS A 485 20.56 -26.72 17.35
N PHE A 486 20.10 -27.97 17.44
CA PHE A 486 19.08 -28.50 16.54
C PHE A 486 17.75 -27.76 16.68
N GLN A 487 17.30 -27.47 17.91
CA GLN A 487 16.06 -26.70 18.14
C GLN A 487 16.19 -25.26 17.64
N LEU A 488 17.32 -24.60 17.87
CA LEU A 488 17.61 -23.28 17.32
C LEU A 488 17.57 -23.29 15.79
N GLY A 489 18.19 -24.30 15.17
CA GLY A 489 18.15 -24.51 13.73
C GLY A 489 16.73 -24.72 13.20
N LEU A 490 15.90 -25.50 13.91
CA LEU A 490 14.49 -25.70 13.55
C LEU A 490 13.69 -24.40 13.57
N ASP A 491 13.82 -23.59 14.63
CA ASP A 491 13.02 -22.38 14.78
C ASP A 491 13.43 -21.31 13.75
N ARG A 492 14.73 -21.19 13.47
CA ARG A 492 15.22 -20.34 12.38
C ARG A 492 14.83 -20.87 10.99
N LEU A 493 14.86 -22.18 10.77
CA LEU A 493 14.43 -22.76 9.49
C LEU A 493 12.94 -22.48 9.24
N LYS A 494 12.09 -22.56 10.26
CA LYS A 494 10.68 -22.18 10.14
C LYS A 494 10.51 -20.72 9.69
N LEU A 495 11.30 -19.80 10.23
CA LEU A 495 11.34 -18.39 9.79
C LEU A 495 11.80 -18.25 8.34
N ALA A 496 12.88 -18.95 7.96
CA ALA A 496 13.40 -18.93 6.60
C ALA A 496 12.36 -19.42 5.59
N VAL A 497 11.64 -20.50 5.92
CA VAL A 497 10.57 -21.07 5.09
C VAL A 497 9.36 -20.15 4.99
N LEU A 498 8.97 -19.51 6.10
CA LEU A 498 7.89 -18.52 6.08
C LEU A 498 8.23 -17.38 5.12
N TRP A 499 9.45 -16.86 5.20
CA TRP A 499 9.95 -15.83 4.31
C TRP A 499 9.97 -16.33 2.86
N GLN A 500 10.58 -17.50 2.61
CA GLN A 500 10.70 -18.12 1.30
C GLN A 500 9.34 -18.25 0.59
N MET A 501 8.29 -18.68 1.31
CA MET A 501 6.97 -18.93 0.75
C MET A 501 6.10 -17.68 0.62
N THR A 502 6.42 -16.59 1.31
CA THR A 502 5.64 -15.34 1.29
C THR A 502 6.35 -14.19 0.58
N PHE A 503 7.57 -14.41 0.06
CA PHE A 503 8.31 -13.46 -0.77
C PHE A 503 8.02 -13.68 -2.28
N PRO A 504 8.15 -12.64 -3.14
CA PRO A 504 8.14 -12.79 -4.60
C PRO A 504 9.24 -13.73 -5.11
N GLY A 505 8.95 -14.50 -6.17
CA GLY A 505 9.83 -15.56 -6.68
C GLY A 505 9.27 -16.96 -6.41
N VAL A 506 9.90 -17.98 -7.01
CA VAL A 506 9.48 -19.38 -6.93
C VAL A 506 10.24 -20.08 -5.79
N PRO A 507 9.58 -20.45 -4.67
CA PRO A 507 10.23 -21.16 -3.58
C PRO A 507 10.76 -22.51 -4.04
N CYS A 508 12.01 -22.84 -3.72
CA CYS A 508 12.58 -24.15 -3.98
C CYS A 508 13.00 -24.85 -2.68
N VAL A 509 12.37 -25.99 -2.40
CA VAL A 509 12.69 -26.85 -1.26
C VAL A 509 13.72 -27.89 -1.69
N TYR A 510 14.86 -27.96 -1.02
CA TYR A 510 15.82 -29.03 -1.25
C TYR A 510 15.40 -30.28 -0.48
N TYR A 511 15.42 -31.45 -1.12
CA TYR A 511 14.88 -32.66 -0.50
C TYR A 511 15.49 -32.92 0.89
N GLY A 512 14.64 -33.11 1.89
CA GLY A 512 15.07 -33.36 3.26
C GLY A 512 15.02 -32.13 4.18
N ASP A 513 14.98 -30.91 3.63
CA ASP A 513 14.85 -29.70 4.44
C ASP A 513 13.54 -29.69 5.22
N GLU A 514 12.46 -30.18 4.59
CA GLU A 514 11.13 -30.22 5.18
C GLU A 514 11.01 -31.19 6.36
N ILE A 515 12.01 -32.05 6.55
CA ILE A 515 12.12 -32.96 7.70
C ILE A 515 13.34 -32.67 8.59
N GLY A 516 14.12 -31.62 8.27
CA GLY A 516 15.24 -31.16 9.07
C GLY A 516 16.51 -32.02 8.91
N MET A 517 16.79 -32.50 7.70
CA MET A 517 18.02 -33.24 7.41
C MET A 517 19.26 -32.37 7.64
N GLN A 518 20.25 -32.94 8.33
CA GLN A 518 21.51 -32.28 8.68
C GLN A 518 22.64 -32.76 7.76
N GLY A 519 23.65 -31.92 7.56
CA GLY A 519 24.82 -32.24 6.75
C GLY A 519 25.71 -31.03 6.53
N PHE A 520 27.03 -31.23 6.63
CA PHE A 520 28.02 -30.26 6.17
C PHE A 520 28.04 -30.18 4.64
N LYS A 521 29.07 -29.58 4.03
CA LYS A 521 29.21 -29.50 2.57
C LYS A 521 29.29 -30.88 1.90
N ASP A 522 29.26 -30.85 0.57
CA ASP A 522 29.49 -31.99 -0.31
C ASP A 522 30.62 -32.89 0.20
N PRO A 523 30.38 -34.21 0.36
CA PRO A 523 29.17 -34.96 -0.02
C PRO A 523 28.07 -35.07 1.05
N TYR A 524 28.25 -34.49 2.24
CA TYR A 524 27.36 -34.74 3.38
C TYR A 524 26.01 -34.02 3.29
N ASN A 525 25.92 -32.94 2.51
CA ASN A 525 24.64 -32.30 2.17
C ASN A 525 23.76 -33.20 1.27
N ARG A 526 24.34 -34.22 0.63
CA ARG A 526 23.65 -35.18 -0.26
C ARG A 526 23.36 -36.51 0.45
N GLY A 527 23.10 -36.49 1.75
CA GLY A 527 22.66 -37.68 2.49
C GLY A 527 21.29 -38.19 2.02
N THR A 528 21.01 -39.48 2.19
CA THR A 528 19.73 -40.08 1.78
C THR A 528 18.53 -39.55 2.56
N TYR A 529 17.38 -39.42 1.89
CA TYR A 529 16.12 -39.07 2.55
C TYR A 529 15.71 -40.12 3.60
N THR A 530 15.37 -39.69 4.81
CA THR A 530 15.07 -40.60 5.93
C THR A 530 13.58 -40.95 6.03
N TRP A 531 13.09 -41.71 5.06
CA TRP A 531 11.68 -42.15 5.00
C TRP A 531 11.26 -42.93 6.25
N GLY A 532 10.10 -42.60 6.80
CA GLY A 532 9.53 -43.19 8.03
C GLY A 532 10.10 -42.62 9.34
N LYS A 533 11.07 -41.70 9.27
CA LYS A 533 11.70 -41.02 10.41
C LYS A 533 11.56 -39.49 10.32
N GLU A 534 10.55 -39.01 9.61
CA GLU A 534 10.35 -37.60 9.33
C GLU A 534 10.06 -36.80 10.61
N ASN A 535 10.62 -35.58 10.71
CA ASN A 535 10.19 -34.62 11.71
C ASN A 535 8.80 -34.08 11.33
N LYS A 536 7.75 -34.71 11.88
CA LYS A 536 6.36 -34.38 11.57
C LYS A 536 5.97 -32.93 11.88
N ILE A 537 6.56 -32.34 12.92
CA ILE A 537 6.27 -30.94 13.30
C ILE A 537 6.75 -29.98 12.21
N LEU A 538 7.97 -30.21 11.70
CA LEU A 538 8.51 -29.39 10.62
C LEU A 538 7.80 -29.68 9.29
N LEU A 539 7.52 -30.94 8.98
CA LEU A 539 6.78 -31.31 7.78
C LEU A 539 5.39 -30.68 7.75
N ASP A 540 4.67 -30.70 8.87
CA ASP A 540 3.37 -30.03 9.00
C ASP A 540 3.49 -28.51 8.86
N TRP A 541 4.58 -27.90 9.35
CA TRP A 541 4.86 -26.50 9.11
C TRP A 541 5.01 -26.18 7.62
N TYR A 542 5.84 -26.93 6.89
CA TYR A 542 6.00 -26.78 5.45
C TYR A 542 4.66 -26.93 4.72
N LYS A 543 3.87 -27.97 5.04
CA LYS A 543 2.53 -28.17 4.47
C LYS A 543 1.62 -26.96 4.66
N ARG A 544 1.57 -26.39 5.87
CA ARG A 544 0.73 -25.23 6.16
C ARG A 544 1.16 -23.98 5.39
N VAL A 545 2.46 -23.69 5.36
CA VAL A 545 2.97 -22.48 4.70
C VAL A 545 2.89 -22.60 3.17
N ILE A 546 3.17 -23.79 2.61
CA ILE A 546 2.98 -24.05 1.18
C ILE A 546 1.49 -23.96 0.80
N ALA A 547 0.60 -24.53 1.61
CA ALA A 547 -0.83 -24.43 1.40
C ALA A 547 -1.30 -22.96 1.40
N LEU A 548 -0.82 -22.15 2.35
CA LEU A 548 -1.10 -20.71 2.40
C LEU A 548 -0.69 -20.02 1.09
N ARG A 549 0.54 -20.24 0.62
CA ARG A 549 1.00 -19.67 -0.65
C ARG A 549 0.14 -20.11 -1.82
N ASN A 550 -0.16 -21.41 -1.92
CA ASN A 550 -0.90 -21.97 -3.05
C ASN A 550 -2.36 -21.51 -3.11
N GLN A 551 -2.96 -21.19 -1.96
CA GLN A 551 -4.35 -20.72 -1.87
C GLN A 551 -4.50 -19.22 -2.20
N HIS A 552 -3.43 -18.44 -2.05
CA HIS A 552 -3.48 -16.97 -2.14
C HIS A 552 -2.55 -16.42 -3.22
N VAL A 553 -3.13 -15.93 -4.32
CA VAL A 553 -2.39 -15.35 -5.46
C VAL A 553 -1.53 -14.15 -5.03
N VAL A 554 -1.96 -13.39 -4.02
CA VAL A 554 -1.22 -12.26 -3.48
C VAL A 554 0.17 -12.64 -2.95
N LEU A 555 0.35 -13.85 -2.43
CA LEU A 555 1.65 -14.35 -1.98
C LEU A 555 2.53 -14.82 -3.14
N GLN A 556 1.96 -15.03 -4.33
CA GLN A 556 2.67 -15.46 -5.54
C GLN A 556 3.06 -14.23 -6.37
N THR A 557 2.07 -13.44 -6.82
CA THR A 557 2.25 -12.32 -7.76
C THR A 557 1.73 -10.98 -7.24
N GLY A 558 1.39 -10.86 -5.94
CA GLY A 558 1.03 -9.57 -5.32
C GLY A 558 2.23 -8.67 -5.07
N LYS A 559 2.01 -7.35 -5.09
CA LYS A 559 3.03 -6.32 -4.86
C LYS A 559 3.69 -6.49 -3.49
N LEU A 560 5.01 -6.40 -3.43
CA LEU A 560 5.79 -6.39 -2.20
C LEU A 560 5.99 -4.95 -1.72
N ILE A 561 5.67 -4.69 -0.46
CA ILE A 561 5.91 -3.39 0.19
C ILE A 561 6.55 -3.61 1.57
N PRO A 562 7.82 -3.25 1.80
CA PRO A 562 8.40 -3.21 3.15
C PRO A 562 7.64 -2.19 4.02
N ILE A 563 7.32 -2.56 5.26
CA ILE A 563 6.54 -1.73 6.21
C ILE A 563 7.24 -1.50 7.54
N TYR A 564 8.26 -2.31 7.90
CA TYR A 564 9.05 -2.15 9.11
C TYR A 564 10.40 -2.86 8.98
N ASP A 565 11.49 -2.21 9.37
CA ASP A 565 12.85 -2.72 9.18
C ASP A 565 13.82 -2.33 10.31
N THR A 566 13.36 -2.28 11.56
CA THR A 566 14.21 -1.89 12.70
C THR A 566 14.79 -3.08 13.45
N ALA A 567 16.12 -3.11 13.58
CA ALA A 567 16.89 -4.06 14.39
C ALA A 567 16.57 -5.55 14.13
N ASP A 568 15.86 -6.20 15.07
CA ASP A 568 15.55 -7.65 15.04
C ASP A 568 14.25 -7.98 14.29
N VAL A 569 13.45 -6.98 13.92
CA VAL A 569 12.13 -7.20 13.33
C VAL A 569 12.10 -6.66 11.91
N TYR A 570 11.77 -7.54 10.97
CA TYR A 570 11.49 -7.18 9.58
C TYR A 570 10.04 -7.51 9.25
N ALA A 571 9.34 -6.58 8.61
CA ALA A 571 7.97 -6.78 8.16
C ALA A 571 7.72 -6.19 6.77
N TYR A 572 6.89 -6.89 6.00
CA TYR A 572 6.45 -6.48 4.68
C TYR A 572 4.99 -6.86 4.43
N ALA A 573 4.35 -6.12 3.55
CA ALA A 573 3.02 -6.42 3.03
C ALA A 573 3.11 -7.06 1.63
N ARG A 574 2.18 -7.98 1.35
CA ARG A 574 1.86 -8.47 0.02
C ARG A 574 0.45 -8.01 -0.33
N ILE A 575 0.30 -7.31 -1.45
CA ILE A 575 -0.95 -6.60 -1.80
C ILE A 575 -1.39 -6.93 -3.22
N LEU A 576 -2.67 -7.25 -3.37
CA LEU A 576 -3.42 -7.20 -4.61
C LEU A 576 -4.51 -6.14 -4.50
N GLU A 577 -4.59 -5.29 -5.51
CA GLU A 577 -5.56 -4.20 -5.59
C GLU A 577 -6.13 -4.13 -7.01
N LYS A 578 -7.27 -3.43 -7.18
CA LYS A 578 -7.92 -3.23 -8.49
C LYS A 578 -8.31 -4.55 -9.19
N ASN A 579 -8.47 -5.63 -8.43
CA ASN A 579 -8.78 -6.99 -8.87
C ASN A 579 -7.79 -7.55 -9.90
N GLN A 580 -6.50 -7.22 -9.75
CA GLN A 580 -5.45 -7.71 -10.63
C GLN A 580 -4.10 -7.86 -9.91
N ASP A 581 -3.24 -8.73 -10.44
CA ASP A 581 -1.85 -8.86 -10.02
C ASP A 581 -0.90 -7.84 -10.66
N VAL A 582 0.38 -7.89 -10.28
CA VAL A 582 1.39 -6.95 -10.80
C VAL A 582 1.65 -7.08 -12.30
N PHE A 583 1.15 -8.15 -12.94
CA PHE A 583 1.20 -8.38 -14.38
C PHE A 583 -0.12 -8.05 -15.09
N GLY A 584 -1.10 -7.51 -14.36
CA GLY A 584 -2.43 -7.14 -14.89
C GLY A 584 -3.38 -8.32 -15.09
N LYS A 585 -3.10 -9.49 -14.50
CA LYS A 585 -4.02 -10.64 -14.55
C LYS A 585 -5.06 -10.54 -13.46
N ALA A 586 -6.30 -10.96 -13.76
CA ALA A 586 -7.38 -10.93 -12.79
C ALA A 586 -7.05 -11.77 -11.55
N ALA A 587 -7.19 -11.17 -10.37
CA ALA A 587 -7.00 -11.80 -9.06
C ALA A 587 -7.78 -11.00 -8.01
N ASP A 588 -8.28 -11.65 -6.96
CA ASP A 588 -9.04 -10.94 -5.93
C ASP A 588 -8.15 -10.00 -5.11
N ASN A 589 -8.73 -8.88 -4.65
CA ASN A 589 -8.02 -7.98 -3.74
C ASN A 589 -7.76 -8.68 -2.41
N GLU A 590 -6.51 -8.75 -2.02
CA GLU A 590 -6.07 -9.35 -0.76
C GLU A 590 -4.87 -8.58 -0.22
N VAL A 591 -4.78 -8.51 1.10
CA VAL A 591 -3.65 -7.90 1.80
C VAL A 591 -3.17 -8.86 2.88
N PHE A 592 -1.89 -9.21 2.81
CA PHE A 592 -1.20 -9.96 3.85
C PHE A 592 -0.06 -9.12 4.42
N ILE A 593 0.12 -9.17 5.73
CA ILE A 593 1.25 -8.59 6.44
C ILE A 593 2.05 -9.72 7.08
N VAL A 594 3.35 -9.79 6.77
CA VAL A 594 4.28 -10.78 7.31
C VAL A 594 5.27 -10.07 8.22
N LEU A 595 5.47 -10.59 9.43
CA LEU A 595 6.46 -10.12 10.40
C LEU A 595 7.38 -11.26 10.81
N LEU A 596 8.66 -10.96 10.98
CA LEU A 596 9.68 -11.91 11.42
C LEU A 596 10.48 -11.29 12.56
N ASN A 597 10.59 -11.99 13.70
CA ASN A 597 11.48 -11.61 14.80
C ASN A 597 12.63 -12.60 14.90
N ARG A 598 13.85 -12.15 14.54
CA ARG A 598 15.07 -12.98 14.62
C ARG A 598 15.70 -13.04 16.01
N SER A 599 15.22 -12.23 16.97
CA SER A 599 15.81 -12.20 18.30
C SER A 599 15.71 -13.58 18.96
N LYS A 600 16.82 -14.06 19.53
CA LYS A 600 16.87 -15.34 20.24
C LYS A 600 16.09 -15.34 21.56
N VAL A 601 15.91 -14.16 22.17
CA VAL A 601 15.40 -14.05 23.55
C VAL A 601 14.39 -12.92 23.78
N HIS A 602 14.35 -11.89 22.91
CA HIS A 602 13.49 -10.73 23.14
C HIS A 602 12.20 -10.81 22.34
N GLU A 603 11.08 -10.78 23.07
CA GLU A 603 9.80 -10.34 22.52
C GLU A 603 9.88 -8.84 22.17
N ARG A 604 9.19 -8.44 21.10
CA ARG A 604 9.14 -7.06 20.62
C ARG A 604 7.69 -6.64 20.40
N THR A 605 7.33 -5.45 20.86
CA THR A 605 6.12 -4.76 20.43
C THR A 605 6.52 -3.71 19.40
N VAL A 606 5.94 -3.80 18.20
CA VAL A 606 6.25 -2.92 17.08
C VAL A 606 4.98 -2.22 16.62
N GLU A 607 5.13 -0.98 16.15
CA GLU A 607 4.07 -0.22 15.49
C GLU A 607 4.39 -0.14 14.00
N LEU A 608 3.57 -0.79 13.18
CA LEU A 608 3.74 -0.84 11.74
C LEU A 608 2.99 0.32 11.09
N ASP A 609 3.62 1.01 10.15
CA ASP A 609 2.95 1.98 9.28
C ASP A 609 2.28 1.24 8.12
N VAL A 610 0.96 1.10 8.20
CA VAL A 610 0.11 0.45 7.21
C VAL A 610 -0.77 1.46 6.45
N HIS A 611 -0.42 2.74 6.51
CA HIS A 611 -1.13 3.81 5.80
C HIS A 611 -1.16 3.53 4.30
N GLY A 612 -2.36 3.57 3.71
CA GLY A 612 -2.57 3.22 2.30
C GLY A 612 -2.37 1.74 1.94
N ILE A 613 -2.16 0.86 2.92
CA ILE A 613 -1.91 -0.58 2.72
C ILE A 613 -3.06 -1.43 3.27
N ALA A 614 -3.45 -1.19 4.53
CA ALA A 614 -4.50 -1.95 5.21
C ALA A 614 -5.38 -1.01 6.04
N CYS A 615 -6.63 -1.40 6.24
CA CYS A 615 -7.57 -0.72 7.15
C CYS A 615 -8.52 -1.74 7.79
N GLY A 616 -9.19 -1.33 8.88
CA GLY A 616 -10.13 -2.19 9.59
C GLY A 616 -9.42 -3.30 10.35
N SER A 617 -9.98 -4.51 10.33
CA SER A 617 -9.48 -5.66 11.07
C SER A 617 -8.57 -6.56 10.23
N LEU A 618 -7.53 -7.10 10.85
CA LEU A 618 -6.74 -8.21 10.31
C LEU A 618 -6.80 -9.41 11.27
N THR A 619 -6.71 -10.62 10.73
CA THR A 619 -6.69 -11.86 11.51
C THR A 619 -5.37 -12.59 11.33
N GLU A 620 -4.83 -13.14 12.43
CA GLU A 620 -3.63 -13.99 12.37
C GLU A 620 -3.96 -15.38 11.79
N VAL A 621 -3.14 -15.82 10.84
CA VAL A 621 -3.46 -16.95 9.95
C VAL A 621 -3.16 -18.34 10.54
N PHE A 622 -2.14 -18.48 11.39
CA PHE A 622 -1.61 -19.80 11.78
C PHE A 622 -1.95 -20.27 13.19
N HIS A 623 -2.30 -19.37 14.10
CA HIS A 623 -2.42 -19.63 15.53
C HIS A 623 -3.88 -19.59 16.00
N ASN A 624 -4.30 -18.48 16.62
CA ASN A 624 -5.55 -18.34 17.35
C ASN A 624 -6.62 -17.53 16.59
N GLY A 625 -6.30 -17.00 15.41
CA GLY A 625 -7.19 -16.08 14.70
C GLY A 625 -7.37 -14.76 15.46
N GLU A 626 -6.35 -14.32 16.20
CA GLU A 626 -6.39 -13.06 16.92
C GLU A 626 -6.66 -11.91 15.95
N LEU A 627 -7.66 -11.11 16.31
CA LEU A 627 -8.05 -9.93 15.57
C LEU A 627 -7.23 -8.74 16.07
N VAL A 628 -6.61 -8.05 15.13
CA VAL A 628 -5.93 -6.78 15.36
C VAL A 628 -6.58 -5.71 14.50
N MET A 629 -6.67 -4.49 15.04
CA MET A 629 -7.32 -3.36 14.39
C MET A 629 -6.27 -2.34 13.94
N VAL A 630 -6.49 -1.78 12.76
CA VAL A 630 -5.71 -0.64 12.27
C VAL A 630 -6.30 0.63 12.86
N HIS A 631 -5.45 1.39 13.55
CA HIS A 631 -5.81 2.67 14.16
C HIS A 631 -4.96 3.78 13.54
N ASN A 632 -5.58 4.80 12.94
CA ASN A 632 -4.87 5.89 12.25
C ASN A 632 -3.78 5.43 11.26
N GLY A 633 -4.01 4.34 10.52
CA GLY A 633 -3.01 3.79 9.58
C GLY A 633 -1.80 3.13 10.27
N LYS A 634 -1.87 2.90 11.59
CA LYS A 634 -0.87 2.17 12.37
C LYS A 634 -1.44 0.84 12.86
N LEU A 635 -0.56 -0.16 12.97
CA LEU A 635 -0.89 -1.49 13.49
C LEU A 635 0.13 -1.90 14.55
N THR A 636 -0.31 -2.03 15.80
CA THR A 636 0.57 -2.43 16.92
C THR A 636 0.52 -3.93 17.13
N ILE A 637 1.66 -4.61 17.03
CA ILE A 637 1.76 -6.07 17.16
C ILE A 637 2.86 -6.43 18.15
N THR A 638 2.60 -7.41 19.02
CA THR A 638 3.62 -8.03 19.88
C THR A 638 4.04 -9.38 19.31
N ILE A 639 5.33 -9.54 19.04
CA ILE A 639 5.91 -10.72 18.40
C ILE A 639 7.01 -11.35 19.27
N LYS A 640 6.86 -12.65 19.56
CA LYS A 640 7.79 -13.43 20.37
C LYS A 640 9.14 -13.63 19.67
N ALA A 641 10.16 -13.92 20.44
CA ALA A 641 11.48 -14.34 19.95
C ALA A 641 11.37 -15.53 18.98
N LEU A 642 12.23 -15.56 17.96
CA LEU A 642 12.30 -16.61 16.92
C LEU A 642 10.94 -17.02 16.33
N THR A 643 10.03 -16.05 16.16
CA THR A 643 8.67 -16.30 15.67
C THR A 643 8.37 -15.44 14.44
N GLY A 644 7.57 -15.98 13.53
CA GLY A 644 7.02 -15.26 12.38
C GLY A 644 5.51 -15.27 12.46
N LEU A 645 4.89 -14.13 12.14
CA LEU A 645 3.44 -13.94 12.15
C LEU A 645 2.96 -13.54 10.76
N VAL A 646 1.75 -13.98 10.41
CA VAL A 646 1.08 -13.59 9.17
C VAL A 646 -0.33 -13.13 9.48
N TYR A 647 -0.65 -11.91 9.08
CA TYR A 647 -1.97 -11.31 9.22
C TYR A 647 -2.63 -11.14 7.85
N GLN A 648 -3.89 -11.52 7.74
CA GLN A 648 -4.73 -11.29 6.56
C GLN A 648 -5.77 -10.22 6.87
N MET A 649 -5.90 -9.22 6.00
CA MET A 649 -6.97 -8.21 6.11
C MET A 649 -8.33 -8.85 5.85
N ILE A 650 -9.29 -8.62 6.75
CA ILE A 650 -10.65 -9.13 6.61
C ILE A 650 -11.44 -8.19 5.71
N SER A 651 -12.03 -8.73 4.65
CA SER A 651 -13.01 -8.00 3.84
C SER A 651 -14.36 -8.05 4.53
N GLU A 652 -14.90 -6.91 4.96
CA GLU A 652 -16.22 -6.83 5.59
C GLU A 652 -17.32 -7.29 4.61
N ALA A 653 -18.13 -8.26 5.07
CA ALA A 653 -19.12 -8.95 4.24
C ALA A 653 -20.42 -8.16 3.98
N GLU A 654 -20.67 -7.06 4.68
CA GLU A 654 -21.86 -6.21 4.44
C GLU A 654 -21.53 -5.09 3.45
N GLN A 655 -22.04 -5.23 2.21
CA GLN A 655 -21.99 -4.13 1.24
C GLN A 655 -22.98 -3.03 1.65
N LEU A 656 -22.47 -1.99 2.31
CA LEU A 656 -23.24 -0.78 2.57
C LEU A 656 -23.65 -0.12 1.23
N PRO A 657 -24.86 0.48 1.14
CA PRO A 657 -25.30 1.12 -0.09
C PRO A 657 -24.36 2.27 -0.44
N ARG A 658 -23.80 2.20 -1.66
CA ARG A 658 -22.91 3.22 -2.20
C ARG A 658 -23.72 4.42 -2.69
N ARG A 659 -23.33 5.62 -2.25
CA ARG A 659 -23.99 6.91 -2.53
C ARG A 659 -22.94 7.97 -2.85
N ALA A 660 -23.37 9.02 -3.56
CA ALA A 660 -22.61 10.24 -3.79
C ALA A 660 -23.47 11.47 -3.51
N GLY A 661 -22.82 12.57 -3.13
CA GLY A 661 -23.48 13.84 -2.90
C GLY A 661 -22.59 15.06 -3.07
N ILE A 662 -23.23 16.21 -2.92
CA ILE A 662 -22.58 17.52 -3.06
C ILE A 662 -22.72 18.30 -1.75
N LEU A 663 -21.61 18.89 -1.30
CA LEU A 663 -21.60 19.88 -0.24
C LEU A 663 -21.85 21.27 -0.85
N LEU A 664 -23.01 21.85 -0.52
CA LEU A 664 -23.39 23.20 -0.94
C LEU A 664 -24.36 23.79 0.08
N HIS A 665 -23.91 24.77 0.88
CA HIS A 665 -24.81 25.41 1.85
C HIS A 665 -25.85 26.29 1.11
N PRO A 666 -27.11 26.38 1.59
CA PRO A 666 -28.14 27.14 0.89
C PRO A 666 -27.82 28.61 0.66
N THR A 667 -26.98 29.24 1.49
CA THR A 667 -26.55 30.63 1.29
C THR A 667 -25.77 30.84 -0.01
N SER A 668 -25.11 29.78 -0.50
CA SER A 668 -24.29 29.78 -1.70
C SER A 668 -25.10 29.52 -2.97
N LEU A 669 -26.41 29.25 -2.87
CA LEU A 669 -27.27 29.12 -4.05
C LEU A 669 -27.43 30.47 -4.76
N PRO A 670 -27.64 30.46 -6.09
CA PRO A 670 -27.90 31.68 -6.84
C PRO A 670 -29.12 32.42 -6.30
N SER A 671 -29.05 33.73 -6.18
CA SER A 671 -30.14 34.52 -5.61
C SER A 671 -30.29 35.89 -6.23
N LYS A 672 -31.55 36.30 -6.43
CA LYS A 672 -31.90 37.67 -6.79
C LYS A 672 -31.77 38.63 -5.61
N TYR A 673 -31.79 38.12 -4.37
CA TYR A 673 -31.88 38.91 -3.14
C TYR A 673 -30.56 39.00 -2.36
N GLY A 674 -29.43 38.64 -3.00
CA GLY A 674 -28.07 38.77 -2.45
C GLY A 674 -27.60 37.61 -1.57
N ILE A 675 -28.47 36.66 -1.21
CA ILE A 675 -28.12 35.40 -0.53
C ILE A 675 -29.05 34.29 -1.00
N GLY A 676 -28.51 33.08 -1.20
CA GLY A 676 -29.34 31.91 -1.48
C GLY A 676 -30.39 31.66 -0.39
N ASP A 677 -31.57 31.22 -0.79
CA ASP A 677 -32.73 31.02 0.08
C ASP A 677 -33.53 29.78 -0.34
N PHE A 678 -34.57 29.42 0.41
CA PHE A 678 -35.41 28.25 0.12
C PHE A 678 -36.35 28.41 -1.08
N GLY A 679 -36.09 29.39 -1.96
CA GLY A 679 -36.85 29.64 -3.18
C GLY A 679 -36.53 28.68 -4.32
N LYS A 680 -37.01 29.02 -5.51
CA LYS A 680 -36.87 28.21 -6.74
C LYS A 680 -35.44 27.68 -7.01
N PRO A 681 -34.35 28.45 -6.79
CA PRO A 681 -32.99 27.95 -6.98
C PRO A 681 -32.65 26.71 -6.14
N ALA A 682 -33.19 26.58 -4.93
CA ALA A 682 -32.97 25.39 -4.10
C ALA A 682 -33.67 24.14 -4.66
N TYR A 683 -34.89 24.29 -5.20
CA TYR A 683 -35.60 23.21 -5.89
C TYR A 683 -34.91 22.83 -7.20
N ASP A 684 -34.40 23.83 -7.95
CA ASP A 684 -33.59 23.60 -9.14
C ASP A 684 -32.30 22.85 -8.82
N PHE A 685 -31.68 23.12 -7.68
CA PHE A 685 -30.51 22.38 -7.23
C PHE A 685 -30.85 20.92 -6.90
N VAL A 686 -31.99 20.65 -6.24
CA VAL A 686 -32.47 19.27 -6.04
C VAL A 686 -32.68 18.58 -7.39
N ASP A 687 -33.31 19.24 -8.37
CA ASP A 687 -33.50 18.66 -9.71
C ASP A 687 -32.17 18.42 -10.45
N PHE A 688 -31.18 19.31 -10.25
CA PHE A 688 -29.82 19.11 -10.74
C PHE A 688 -29.16 17.88 -10.10
N LEU A 689 -29.26 17.69 -8.78
CA LEU A 689 -28.74 16.51 -8.09
C LEU A 689 -29.37 15.21 -8.63
N VAL A 690 -30.68 15.21 -8.84
CA VAL A 690 -31.41 14.08 -9.44
C VAL A 690 -30.90 13.81 -10.86
N GLY A 691 -30.78 14.85 -11.69
CA GLY A 691 -30.23 14.74 -13.03
C GLY A 691 -28.79 14.20 -13.05
N ALA A 692 -28.01 14.52 -12.02
CA ALA A 692 -26.63 14.09 -11.81
C ALA A 692 -26.49 12.73 -11.09
N LYS A 693 -27.61 12.03 -10.83
CA LYS A 693 -27.69 10.78 -10.04
C LYS A 693 -27.03 10.85 -8.66
N GLN A 694 -26.98 12.05 -8.08
CA GLN A 694 -26.59 12.21 -6.68
C GLN A 694 -27.73 11.75 -5.77
N LYS A 695 -27.40 11.33 -4.56
CA LYS A 695 -28.38 10.88 -3.54
C LYS A 695 -28.30 11.70 -2.26
N LEU A 696 -27.24 12.47 -2.08
CA LEU A 696 -26.96 13.21 -0.85
C LEU A 696 -26.77 14.70 -1.16
N TRP A 697 -27.37 15.55 -0.34
CA TRP A 697 -27.08 16.99 -0.28
C TRP A 697 -26.57 17.34 1.11
N GLN A 698 -25.29 17.69 1.23
CA GLN A 698 -24.73 18.13 2.50
C GLN A 698 -24.80 19.65 2.64
N ILE A 699 -25.21 20.08 3.83
CA ILE A 699 -25.31 21.48 4.24
C ILE A 699 -24.56 21.69 5.56
N LEU A 700 -24.11 22.92 5.79
CA LEU A 700 -23.65 23.39 7.10
C LEU A 700 -24.85 23.66 8.04
N PRO A 701 -24.64 23.96 9.35
CA PRO A 701 -25.74 24.24 10.26
C PRO A 701 -26.66 25.34 9.73
N LEU A 702 -27.98 25.12 9.81
CA LEU A 702 -28.98 26.08 9.33
C LEU A 702 -29.38 27.12 10.37
N ASN A 703 -28.68 27.14 11.51
CA ASN A 703 -29.00 27.99 12.63
C ASN A 703 -28.71 29.48 12.31
N PRO A 704 -29.36 30.44 13.01
CA PRO A 704 -29.04 31.85 12.88
C PRO A 704 -27.56 32.10 13.11
N VAL A 705 -27.00 33.10 12.43
CA VAL A 705 -25.58 33.44 12.55
C VAL A 705 -25.41 34.75 13.32
N GLY A 706 -24.36 34.83 14.14
CA GLY A 706 -23.99 36.02 14.90
C GLY A 706 -22.85 36.81 14.27
N TYR A 707 -22.00 37.41 15.12
CA TYR A 707 -20.78 38.09 14.69
C TYR A 707 -19.88 37.16 13.88
N GLY A 708 -19.32 37.64 12.77
CA GLY A 708 -18.48 36.85 11.86
C GLY A 708 -19.25 35.90 10.93
N TYR A 709 -20.59 35.84 11.04
CA TYR A 709 -21.50 35.09 10.17
C TYR A 709 -21.26 33.57 10.11
N SER A 710 -20.61 33.01 11.12
CA SER A 710 -20.32 31.58 11.20
C SER A 710 -21.58 30.76 11.52
N PRO A 711 -21.94 29.74 10.71
CA PRO A 711 -22.97 28.76 11.04
C PRO A 711 -22.71 27.98 12.34
N TYR A 712 -21.44 27.90 12.76
CA TYR A 712 -21.01 27.16 13.96
C TYR A 712 -21.08 28.00 15.24
N GLN A 713 -21.42 29.29 15.13
CA GLN A 713 -21.59 30.19 16.27
C GLN A 713 -22.97 30.83 16.25
N SER A 714 -23.95 30.07 16.73
CA SER A 714 -25.36 30.46 16.69
C SER A 714 -25.92 30.93 18.04
N PRO A 715 -26.82 31.94 18.08
CA PRO A 715 -27.58 32.29 19.28
C PRO A 715 -28.66 31.25 19.65
N SER A 716 -28.85 30.19 18.85
CA SER A 716 -29.72 29.07 19.21
C SER A 716 -29.32 27.76 18.54
N ALA A 717 -29.29 26.67 19.30
CA ALA A 717 -29.11 25.30 18.79
C ALA A 717 -30.33 24.77 18.02
N PHE A 718 -31.49 25.42 18.15
CA PHE A 718 -32.78 24.95 17.62
C PHE A 718 -33.35 25.82 16.50
N ALA A 719 -33.16 27.14 16.60
CA ALA A 719 -33.73 28.08 15.63
C ALA A 719 -33.09 27.91 14.24
N GLY A 720 -33.82 28.33 13.20
CA GLY A 720 -33.34 28.45 11.83
C GLY A 720 -33.05 29.88 11.41
N ASN A 721 -32.08 30.05 10.50
CA ASN A 721 -31.59 31.33 10.02
C ASN A 721 -32.63 32.08 9.17
N PRO A 722 -33.16 33.22 9.64
CA PRO A 722 -34.19 33.96 8.91
C PRO A 722 -33.71 34.52 7.55
N MET A 723 -32.40 34.62 7.32
CA MET A 723 -31.86 35.03 6.01
C MET A 723 -32.13 34.00 4.91
N LEU A 724 -32.43 32.74 5.25
CA LEU A 724 -32.76 31.68 4.28
C LEU A 724 -34.24 31.64 3.89
N ILE A 725 -35.09 32.47 4.50
CA ILE A 725 -36.50 32.59 4.15
C ILE A 725 -36.63 33.19 2.74
N SER A 726 -37.35 32.50 1.86
CA SER A 726 -37.60 32.94 0.49
C SER A 726 -38.63 34.06 0.44
N LEU A 727 -38.20 35.24 0.00
CA LEU A 727 -39.10 36.38 -0.21
C LEU A 727 -40.06 36.13 -1.38
N THR A 728 -39.67 35.33 -2.37
CA THR A 728 -40.55 34.98 -3.49
C THR A 728 -41.74 34.16 -3.03
N GLN A 729 -41.53 33.16 -2.17
CA GLN A 729 -42.65 32.39 -1.62
C GLN A 729 -43.59 33.27 -0.77
N LEU A 730 -43.06 34.26 -0.05
CA LEU A 730 -43.90 35.23 0.68
C LEU A 730 -44.71 36.15 -0.26
N LEU A 731 -44.26 36.40 -1.48
CA LEU A 731 -45.07 37.07 -2.52
C LEU A 731 -46.21 36.15 -2.98
N ASP A 732 -45.91 34.88 -3.23
CA ASP A 732 -46.88 33.89 -3.70
C ASP A 732 -47.98 33.63 -2.65
N GLU A 733 -47.62 33.65 -1.36
CA GLU A 733 -48.55 33.59 -0.22
C GLU A 733 -49.28 34.91 0.04
N GLY A 734 -48.98 35.96 -0.73
CA GLY A 734 -49.59 37.28 -0.59
C GLY A 734 -49.18 38.03 0.67
N LEU A 735 -48.16 37.61 1.41
CA LEU A 735 -47.62 38.30 2.59
C LEU A 735 -46.75 39.52 2.22
N LEU A 736 -46.22 39.55 1.00
CA LEU A 736 -45.49 40.67 0.42
C LEU A 736 -46.06 41.09 -0.94
N THR A 737 -45.72 42.30 -1.40
CA THR A 737 -46.00 42.75 -2.76
C THR A 737 -44.72 42.88 -3.59
N ALA A 738 -44.83 42.91 -4.92
CA ALA A 738 -43.67 43.06 -5.80
C ALA A 738 -42.85 44.34 -5.52
N GLN A 739 -43.50 45.39 -4.98
CA GLN A 739 -42.84 46.63 -4.60
C GLN A 739 -42.02 46.49 -3.31
N ASP A 740 -42.42 45.59 -2.39
CA ASP A 740 -41.74 45.39 -1.10
C ASP A 740 -40.39 44.68 -1.25
N VAL A 741 -40.23 43.88 -2.30
CA VAL A 741 -39.05 43.06 -2.57
C VAL A 741 -38.11 43.69 -3.61
N LYS A 742 -38.27 44.98 -3.90
CA LYS A 742 -37.40 45.69 -4.84
C LYS A 742 -36.01 45.84 -4.24
N VAL A 743 -35.05 45.13 -4.82
CA VAL A 743 -33.67 45.08 -4.34
C VAL A 743 -33.00 46.46 -4.48
N PRO A 744 -32.42 47.02 -3.40
CA PRO A 744 -31.82 48.35 -3.43
C PRO A 744 -30.37 48.36 -3.91
N PHE A 745 -29.78 47.20 -4.20
CA PHE A 745 -28.40 47.03 -4.65
C PHE A 745 -28.34 46.30 -6.00
N ALA A 746 -27.30 46.59 -6.79
CA ALA A 746 -27.01 45.82 -7.98
C ALA A 746 -26.39 44.47 -7.58
N ASP A 747 -26.87 43.39 -8.19
CA ASP A 747 -26.32 42.05 -8.03
C ASP A 747 -25.05 41.94 -8.87
N VAL A 748 -23.87 41.98 -8.25
CA VAL A 748 -22.59 42.05 -8.99
C VAL A 748 -21.49 41.14 -8.42
N ARG A 749 -21.77 40.17 -7.53
CA ARG A 749 -20.68 39.39 -6.92
C ARG A 749 -21.04 37.93 -6.64
N HIS A 750 -20.08 37.03 -6.90
CA HIS A 750 -20.01 35.65 -6.38
C HIS A 750 -19.75 35.61 -4.85
N CYS A 751 -20.27 36.59 -4.11
CA CYS A 751 -19.99 36.82 -2.69
C CYS A 751 -21.21 37.46 -2.00
N VAL A 752 -21.60 36.91 -0.85
CA VAL A 752 -22.71 37.39 0.00
C VAL A 752 -22.29 38.59 0.83
N TYR A 753 -23.00 39.71 0.71
CA TYR A 753 -22.85 40.87 1.59
C TYR A 753 -23.86 40.81 2.74
N PHE A 754 -23.50 40.10 3.81
CA PHE A 754 -24.42 39.76 4.91
C PHE A 754 -25.11 40.98 5.57
N GLU A 755 -24.38 42.05 5.91
CA GLU A 755 -24.99 43.25 6.53
C GLU A 755 -26.10 43.84 5.65
N GLY A 756 -25.80 44.05 4.36
CA GLY A 756 -26.75 44.66 3.42
C GLY A 756 -27.94 43.76 3.11
N VAL A 757 -27.69 42.45 3.01
CA VAL A 757 -28.74 41.45 2.82
C VAL A 757 -29.66 41.40 4.04
N TRP A 758 -29.13 41.33 5.26
CA TRP A 758 -29.95 41.32 6.47
C TRP A 758 -30.79 42.60 6.59
N ALA A 759 -30.16 43.77 6.44
CA ALA A 759 -30.86 45.06 6.51
C ALA A 759 -31.98 45.21 5.46
N PHE A 760 -31.86 44.52 4.32
CA PHE A 760 -32.91 44.44 3.31
C PHE A 760 -33.99 43.41 3.68
N LYS A 761 -33.61 42.16 3.92
CA LYS A 761 -34.56 41.07 4.18
C LYS A 761 -35.35 41.31 5.47
N GLU A 762 -34.74 41.84 6.52
CA GLU A 762 -35.42 42.17 7.79
C GLU A 762 -36.58 43.15 7.57
N LYS A 763 -36.40 44.18 6.73
CA LYS A 763 -37.48 45.13 6.39
C LYS A 763 -38.63 44.45 5.67
N CYS A 764 -38.33 43.54 4.75
CA CYS A 764 -39.35 42.74 4.07
C CYS A 764 -40.07 41.82 5.07
N LEU A 765 -39.33 41.11 5.90
CA LEU A 765 -39.87 40.16 6.88
C LEU A 765 -40.76 40.84 7.92
N HIS A 766 -40.42 42.05 8.39
CA HIS A 766 -41.30 42.84 9.26
C HIS A 766 -42.63 43.21 8.58
N LYS A 767 -42.62 43.56 7.29
CA LYS A 767 -43.86 43.81 6.54
C LYS A 767 -44.69 42.54 6.39
N ALA A 768 -44.05 41.41 6.10
CA ALA A 768 -44.71 40.11 6.01
C ALA A 768 -45.37 39.75 7.36
N HIS A 769 -44.68 39.97 8.48
CA HIS A 769 -45.23 39.77 9.82
C HIS A 769 -46.43 40.67 10.11
N GLN A 770 -46.35 41.96 9.81
CA GLN A 770 -47.49 42.89 9.98
C GLN A 770 -48.73 42.43 9.21
N LYS A 771 -48.54 41.91 8.00
CA LYS A 771 -49.64 41.37 7.20
C LYS A 771 -50.14 40.02 7.74
N PHE A 772 -49.24 39.18 8.24
CA PHE A 772 -49.57 37.89 8.84
C PHE A 772 -50.43 38.04 10.11
N VAL A 773 -50.05 38.94 11.03
CA VAL A 773 -50.79 39.13 12.30
C VAL A 773 -52.14 39.82 12.13
N THR A 774 -52.40 40.43 10.96
CA THR A 774 -53.70 41.07 10.64
C THR A 774 -54.63 40.16 9.84
N ALA A 775 -54.15 39.00 9.38
CA ALA A 775 -54.95 37.96 8.74
C ALA A 775 -55.69 37.09 9.78
N GLU A 776 -56.65 36.27 9.35
CA GLU A 776 -57.33 35.30 10.23
C GLU A 776 -56.33 34.33 10.89
N ALA A 777 -56.66 33.84 12.09
CA ALA A 777 -55.79 33.00 12.89
C ALA A 777 -55.39 31.71 12.16
N ASP A 778 -54.09 31.56 11.88
CA ASP A 778 -53.53 30.36 11.24
C ASP A 778 -53.35 29.24 12.28
N GLY A 779 -54.15 28.18 12.18
CA GLY A 779 -54.07 27.01 13.05
C GLY A 779 -52.73 26.27 12.97
N ALA A 780 -52.04 26.31 11.82
CA ALA A 780 -50.73 25.68 11.66
C ALA A 780 -49.62 26.47 12.37
N TYR A 781 -49.74 27.79 12.44
CA TYR A 781 -48.83 28.63 13.23
C TYR A 781 -48.95 28.37 14.72
N GLN A 782 -50.18 28.26 15.24
CA GLN A 782 -50.39 27.94 16.65
C GLN A 782 -49.86 26.54 16.98
N ALA A 783 -50.14 25.54 16.13
CA ALA A 783 -49.61 24.19 16.29
C ALA A 783 -48.07 24.18 16.30
N PHE A 784 -47.42 24.92 15.39
CA PHE A 784 -45.96 25.05 15.37
C PHE A 784 -45.43 25.64 16.69
N CYS A 785 -46.07 26.69 17.20
CA CYS A 785 -45.68 27.32 18.46
C CYS A 785 -45.83 26.36 19.66
N ASP A 786 -46.93 25.61 19.70
CA ASP A 786 -47.20 24.65 20.76
C ASP A 786 -46.23 23.46 20.73
N GLU A 787 -45.94 22.91 19.54
CA GLU A 787 -45.00 21.80 19.35
C GLU A 787 -43.55 22.18 19.69
N ASN A 788 -43.16 23.43 19.43
CA ASN A 788 -41.79 23.92 19.62
C ASN A 788 -41.60 24.76 20.89
N LYS A 789 -42.61 24.80 21.76
CA LYS A 789 -42.68 25.67 22.94
C LYS A 789 -41.42 25.61 23.82
N VAL A 790 -40.83 24.42 23.96
CA VAL A 790 -39.67 24.15 24.83
C VAL A 790 -38.47 25.03 24.51
N TRP A 791 -38.24 25.37 23.24
CA TRP A 791 -37.10 26.21 22.85
C TRP A 791 -37.55 27.55 22.24
N LEU A 792 -38.70 27.59 21.56
CA LEU A 792 -39.14 28.75 20.78
C LEU A 792 -39.48 29.97 21.65
N GLU A 793 -40.11 29.77 22.82
CA GLU A 793 -40.47 30.87 23.71
C GLU A 793 -39.23 31.57 24.28
N ASP A 794 -38.23 30.78 24.71
CA ASP A 794 -36.99 31.31 25.25
C ASP A 794 -36.13 31.95 24.15
N TYR A 795 -36.06 31.35 22.97
CA TYR A 795 -35.38 31.94 21.81
C TYR A 795 -35.99 33.28 21.40
N ALA A 796 -37.31 33.34 21.22
CA ALA A 796 -37.98 34.57 20.78
C ALA A 796 -37.86 35.69 21.83
N LEU A 797 -37.94 35.35 23.12
CA LEU A 797 -37.71 36.31 24.20
C LEU A 797 -36.24 36.76 24.25
N PHE A 798 -35.29 35.83 24.12
CA PHE A 798 -33.86 36.13 24.09
C PHE A 798 -33.51 37.09 22.97
N MET A 799 -33.98 36.83 21.74
CA MET A 799 -33.72 37.70 20.59
C MET A 799 -34.38 39.08 20.75
N ALA A 800 -35.61 39.14 21.28
CA ALA A 800 -36.28 40.41 21.56
C ALA A 800 -35.54 41.24 22.64
N LEU A 801 -35.03 40.58 23.69
CA LEU A 801 -34.19 41.22 24.70
C LEU A 801 -32.87 41.69 24.11
N LYS A 802 -32.23 40.86 23.29
CA LYS A 802 -30.96 41.18 22.64
C LYS A 802 -31.08 42.44 21.77
N LYS A 803 -32.14 42.56 20.98
CA LYS A 803 -32.48 43.78 20.23
C LYS A 803 -32.73 44.98 21.15
N GLN A 804 -33.49 44.79 22.22
CA GLN A 804 -33.78 45.83 23.23
C GLN A 804 -32.51 46.37 23.91
N PHE A 805 -31.50 45.50 24.13
CA PHE A 805 -30.22 45.81 24.74
C PHE A 805 -29.08 45.99 23.72
N LYS A 806 -29.41 46.39 22.48
CA LYS A 806 -28.45 46.77 21.42
C LYS A 806 -27.42 45.68 21.09
N GLU A 807 -27.87 44.45 20.97
CA GLU A 807 -27.08 43.28 20.58
C GLU A 807 -25.98 42.88 21.57
N THR A 808 -26.01 43.39 22.80
CA THR A 808 -25.07 42.99 23.87
C THR A 808 -25.29 41.54 24.32
N ALA A 809 -24.23 40.92 24.85
CA ALA A 809 -24.28 39.54 25.36
C ALA A 809 -25.13 39.45 26.64
N TRP A 810 -25.83 38.33 26.84
CA TRP A 810 -26.82 38.22 27.93
C TRP A 810 -26.24 38.36 29.34
N ASN A 811 -24.97 37.99 29.54
CA ASN A 811 -24.26 38.15 30.81
C ASN A 811 -23.91 39.62 31.14
N THR A 812 -24.21 40.55 30.23
CA THR A 812 -24.07 42.00 30.45
C THR A 812 -25.40 42.71 30.70
N TRP A 813 -26.53 41.97 30.70
CA TRP A 813 -27.85 42.51 31.00
C TRP A 813 -28.03 42.77 32.50
N ASP A 814 -29.16 43.36 32.89
CA ASP A 814 -29.49 43.55 34.31
C ASP A 814 -29.50 42.21 35.06
N LYS A 815 -29.02 42.21 36.32
CA LYS A 815 -28.86 40.99 37.15
C LYS A 815 -30.14 40.14 37.26
N ASP A 816 -31.31 40.76 37.27
CA ASP A 816 -32.60 40.06 37.34
C ASP A 816 -32.97 39.34 36.02
N LEU A 817 -32.44 39.81 34.88
CA LEU A 817 -32.57 39.15 33.58
C LEU A 817 -31.55 38.02 33.42
N ILE A 818 -30.32 38.23 33.90
CA ILE A 818 -29.27 37.19 33.98
C ILE A 818 -29.81 36.00 34.78
N SER A 819 -30.34 36.26 35.99
CA SER A 819 -30.91 35.22 36.87
C SER A 819 -32.35 34.80 36.51
N ARG A 820 -32.91 35.31 35.40
CA ARG A 820 -34.22 34.92 34.86
C ARG A 820 -35.37 35.01 35.87
N GLN A 821 -35.43 36.07 36.67
CA GLN A 821 -36.48 36.25 37.67
C GLN A 821 -37.89 36.22 37.03
N PRO A 822 -38.80 35.33 37.46
CA PRO A 822 -40.09 35.09 36.77
C PRO A 822 -40.94 36.36 36.59
N GLY A 823 -40.94 37.26 37.58
CA GLY A 823 -41.66 38.53 37.50
C GLY A 823 -41.11 39.48 36.43
N ILE A 824 -39.78 39.52 36.27
CA ILE A 824 -39.11 40.35 35.26
C ILE A 824 -39.33 39.77 33.86
N LEU A 825 -39.20 38.44 33.69
CA LEU A 825 -39.50 37.80 32.40
C LEU A 825 -40.95 38.04 31.98
N THR A 826 -41.91 37.97 32.91
CA THR A 826 -43.33 38.26 32.62
C THR A 826 -43.54 39.72 32.18
N LYS A 827 -42.84 40.67 32.81
CA LYS A 827 -42.85 42.09 32.42
C LYS A 827 -42.34 42.27 31.00
N PHE A 828 -41.18 41.69 30.67
CA PHE A 828 -40.58 41.81 29.34
C PHE A 828 -41.37 41.06 28.26
N ARG A 829 -41.97 39.91 28.57
CA ARG A 829 -42.87 39.21 27.64
C ARG A 829 -44.06 40.08 27.23
N LYS A 830 -44.63 40.84 28.17
CA LYS A 830 -45.70 41.81 27.86
C LYS A 830 -45.17 43.01 27.07
N LEU A 831 -44.03 43.58 27.49
CA LEU A 831 -43.43 44.76 26.87
C LEU A 831 -42.99 44.50 25.43
N LEU A 832 -42.38 43.35 25.17
CA LEU A 832 -41.77 42.97 23.89
C LEU A 832 -42.64 42.00 23.09
N HIS A 833 -43.94 41.87 23.42
CA HIS A 833 -44.85 40.91 22.79
C HIS A 833 -44.82 40.96 21.25
N THR A 834 -44.80 42.16 20.66
CA THR A 834 -44.75 42.34 19.20
C THR A 834 -43.45 41.79 18.59
N GLU A 835 -42.31 42.04 19.23
CA GLU A 835 -41.01 41.51 18.78
C GLU A 835 -40.89 40.00 19.01
N ILE A 836 -41.41 39.48 20.13
CA ILE A 836 -41.47 38.03 20.39
C ILE A 836 -42.31 37.34 19.31
N SER A 837 -43.48 37.88 19.00
CA SER A 837 -44.34 37.38 17.93
C SER A 837 -43.65 37.44 16.56
N TYR A 838 -42.82 38.47 16.31
CA TYR A 838 -42.04 38.55 15.08
C TYR A 838 -41.03 37.40 14.97
N TYR A 839 -40.24 37.13 16.01
CA TYR A 839 -39.30 36.01 15.99
C TYR A 839 -39.99 34.65 15.90
N GLN A 840 -41.14 34.45 16.56
CA GLN A 840 -41.95 33.24 16.40
C GLN A 840 -42.43 33.05 14.96
N PHE A 841 -42.92 34.13 14.33
CA PHE A 841 -43.31 34.12 12.92
C PHE A 841 -42.14 33.77 11.99
N LEU A 842 -40.95 34.36 12.21
CA LEU A 842 -39.77 34.03 11.42
C LEU A 842 -39.45 32.53 11.47
N GLN A 843 -39.48 31.94 12.67
CA GLN A 843 -39.22 30.51 12.84
C GLN A 843 -40.30 29.66 12.17
N TYR A 844 -41.58 30.01 12.33
CA TYR A 844 -42.67 29.31 11.63
C TYR A 844 -42.46 29.29 10.12
N ILE A 845 -42.20 30.46 9.51
CA ILE A 845 -41.97 30.57 8.07
C ILE A 845 -40.72 29.80 7.65
N PHE A 846 -39.63 29.89 8.41
CA PHE A 846 -38.41 29.13 8.15
C PHE A 846 -38.69 27.63 8.09
N PHE A 847 -39.28 27.07 9.15
CA PHE A 847 -39.55 25.63 9.24
C PHE A 847 -40.57 25.17 8.21
N LYS A 848 -41.60 25.99 7.92
CA LYS A 848 -42.59 25.72 6.86
C LYS A 848 -41.92 25.60 5.49
N GLN A 849 -41.08 26.57 5.12
CA GLN A 849 -40.40 26.57 3.82
C GLN A 849 -39.34 25.46 3.72
N TRP A 850 -38.56 25.25 4.78
CA TRP A 850 -37.53 24.21 4.83
C TRP A 850 -38.14 22.81 4.76
N LYS A 851 -39.20 22.54 5.55
CA LYS A 851 -39.92 21.26 5.52
C LYS A 851 -40.40 20.92 4.11
N LYS A 852 -40.99 21.89 3.41
CA LYS A 852 -41.45 21.69 2.03
C LYS A 852 -40.31 21.36 1.06
N LEU A 853 -39.16 22.01 1.21
CA LEU A 853 -37.98 21.74 0.39
C LEU A 853 -37.37 20.36 0.69
N ARG A 854 -37.27 19.99 1.98
CA ARG A 854 -36.83 18.65 2.40
C ARG A 854 -37.76 17.56 1.87
N GLU A 855 -39.07 17.72 2.05
CA GLU A 855 -40.07 16.78 1.52
C GLU A 855 -39.96 16.63 0.01
N TYR A 856 -39.69 17.73 -0.72
CA TYR A 856 -39.41 17.68 -2.14
C TYR A 856 -38.13 16.88 -2.45
N ALA A 857 -37.02 17.17 -1.77
CA ALA A 857 -35.76 16.43 -1.92
C ALA A 857 -35.96 14.93 -1.67
N ASN A 858 -36.59 14.56 -0.55
CA ASN A 858 -36.85 13.17 -0.20
C ASN A 858 -37.79 12.47 -1.20
N SER A 859 -38.82 13.17 -1.70
CA SER A 859 -39.71 12.62 -2.76
C SER A 859 -38.98 12.31 -4.07
N LYS A 860 -37.81 12.91 -4.27
CA LYS A 860 -36.93 12.70 -5.41
C LYS A 860 -35.77 11.73 -5.11
N GLY A 861 -35.72 11.17 -3.91
CA GLY A 861 -34.65 10.26 -3.48
C GLY A 861 -33.35 10.97 -3.07
N ILE A 862 -33.40 12.27 -2.76
CA ILE A 862 -32.28 13.03 -2.21
C ILE A 862 -32.44 13.13 -0.69
N GLU A 863 -31.46 12.61 0.04
CA GLU A 863 -31.34 12.76 1.49
C GLU A 863 -30.46 13.97 1.83
N ILE A 864 -30.81 14.70 2.87
CA ILE A 864 -30.09 15.89 3.34
C ILE A 864 -29.23 15.53 4.54
N ILE A 865 -27.92 15.75 4.40
CA ILE A 865 -26.94 15.65 5.49
C ILE A 865 -26.83 17.03 6.14
N GLY A 866 -27.31 17.13 7.38
CA GLY A 866 -27.09 18.28 8.23
C GLY A 866 -25.77 18.22 8.97
N ASP A 867 -25.53 19.25 9.76
CA ASP A 867 -24.32 19.43 10.53
C ASP A 867 -24.65 20.02 11.90
N MET A 868 -23.96 19.55 12.94
CA MET A 868 -24.23 19.91 14.31
C MET A 868 -22.91 20.12 15.09
N PRO A 869 -22.55 21.38 15.45
CA PRO A 869 -21.46 21.63 16.37
C PRO A 869 -21.71 20.98 17.73
N ILE A 870 -20.72 20.28 18.30
CA ILE A 870 -20.88 19.72 19.65
C ILE A 870 -21.14 20.82 20.68
N PHE A 871 -20.37 21.91 20.69
CA PHE A 871 -20.50 23.02 21.64
C PHE A 871 -21.39 24.15 21.11
N ILE A 872 -22.13 24.81 22.00
CA ILE A 872 -23.01 25.95 21.66
C ILE A 872 -22.31 27.27 21.96
N ALA A 873 -22.68 28.37 21.30
CA ALA A 873 -22.16 29.69 21.63
C ALA A 873 -22.59 30.12 23.05
N HIS A 874 -21.69 30.78 23.79
CA HIS A 874 -22.02 31.32 25.12
C HIS A 874 -23.20 32.30 25.07
N ASP A 875 -23.17 33.22 24.11
CA ASP A 875 -24.20 34.23 23.91
C ASP A 875 -25.40 33.68 23.11
N SER A 876 -26.10 32.72 23.72
CA SER A 876 -27.22 32.01 23.13
C SER A 876 -28.41 31.89 24.08
N SER A 877 -29.59 31.73 23.48
CA SER A 877 -30.81 31.40 24.21
C SER A 877 -30.70 30.09 24.99
N ASP A 878 -29.93 29.12 24.49
CA ASP A 878 -29.73 27.82 25.13
C ASP A 878 -28.99 27.95 26.46
N VAL A 879 -27.85 28.66 26.45
CA VAL A 879 -27.04 28.86 27.65
C VAL A 879 -27.76 29.77 28.63
N TRP A 880 -28.38 30.86 28.15
CA TRP A 880 -29.13 31.77 29.03
C TRP A 880 -30.30 31.08 29.73
N ALA A 881 -31.06 30.24 29.01
CA ALA A 881 -32.25 29.58 29.56
C ALA A 881 -31.93 28.35 30.43
N ASN A 882 -30.79 27.69 30.19
CA ASN A 882 -30.42 26.42 30.82
C ASN A 882 -29.05 26.48 31.52
N GLN A 883 -28.77 27.57 32.24
CA GLN A 883 -27.45 27.86 32.83
C GLN A 883 -26.88 26.73 33.69
N ASN A 884 -27.73 25.96 34.38
CA ASN A 884 -27.32 24.82 35.20
C ASN A 884 -26.71 23.64 34.41
N LEU A 885 -26.90 23.61 33.08
CA LEU A 885 -26.33 22.59 32.20
C LEU A 885 -24.92 22.94 31.71
N PHE A 886 -24.38 24.11 32.09
CA PHE A 886 -23.09 24.62 31.64
C PHE A 886 -22.21 25.04 32.82
N LEU A 887 -20.89 24.99 32.63
CA LEU A 887 -19.91 25.41 33.64
C LEU A 887 -19.77 26.93 33.66
N LEU A 888 -20.65 27.61 34.40
CA LEU A 888 -20.72 29.07 34.52
C LEU A 888 -20.53 29.55 35.97
N ASP A 889 -20.04 30.78 36.14
CA ASP A 889 -20.06 31.49 37.43
C ASP A 889 -21.43 32.14 37.71
N GLU A 890 -21.61 32.74 38.90
CA GLU A 890 -22.87 33.41 39.27
C GLU A 890 -23.23 34.63 38.38
N ALA A 891 -22.24 35.20 37.68
CA ALA A 891 -22.44 36.30 36.74
C ALA A 891 -22.70 35.80 35.30
N GLY A 892 -22.67 34.48 35.09
CA GLY A 892 -22.88 33.86 33.79
C GLY A 892 -21.64 33.80 32.91
N HIS A 893 -20.43 34.07 33.43
CA HIS A 893 -19.19 33.86 32.66
C HIS A 893 -18.81 32.37 32.62
N PRO A 894 -18.29 31.86 31.50
CA PRO A 894 -17.76 30.51 31.45
C PRO A 894 -16.60 30.33 32.45
N LEU A 895 -16.72 29.35 33.34
CA LEU A 895 -15.60 28.90 34.17
C LEU A 895 -14.58 28.12 33.34
N LYS A 896 -15.09 27.36 32.36
CA LYS A 896 -14.32 26.54 31.44
C LYS A 896 -14.85 26.68 30.03
N VAL A 897 -13.95 26.71 29.06
CA VAL A 897 -14.27 26.89 27.65
C VAL A 897 -13.65 25.82 26.77
N ALA A 898 -14.32 25.57 25.64
CA ALA A 898 -13.89 24.63 24.62
C ALA A 898 -12.74 25.19 23.78
N GLY A 899 -11.92 24.26 23.32
CA GLY A 899 -10.86 24.49 22.36
C GLY A 899 -10.25 23.18 21.90
N VAL A 900 -9.11 23.28 21.24
CA VAL A 900 -8.21 22.15 20.95
C VAL A 900 -6.79 22.53 21.34
N PRO A 901 -5.97 21.55 21.78
CA PRO A 901 -4.58 21.79 22.11
C PRO A 901 -3.77 22.26 20.89
N PRO A 902 -2.55 22.76 21.08
CA PRO A 902 -1.62 22.99 19.98
C PRO A 902 -1.50 21.79 19.04
N ASP A 903 -1.66 22.04 17.74
CA ASP A 903 -1.61 21.04 16.68
C ASP A 903 -0.89 21.62 15.43
N TYR A 904 -0.86 20.85 14.35
CA TYR A 904 -0.19 21.27 13.11
C TYR A 904 -0.89 22.44 12.40
N PHE A 905 -2.16 22.73 12.72
CA PHE A 905 -2.87 23.91 12.21
C PHE A 905 -2.59 25.16 13.05
N SER A 906 -2.35 25.00 14.36
CA SER A 906 -2.15 26.09 15.30
C SER A 906 -1.17 25.76 16.41
N VAL A 907 -0.03 26.48 16.41
CA VAL A 907 1.00 26.40 17.46
C VAL A 907 0.51 26.82 18.85
N THR A 908 -0.62 27.53 18.96
CA THR A 908 -1.24 27.93 20.23
C THR A 908 -2.49 27.14 20.58
N GLY A 909 -2.82 26.12 19.78
CA GLY A 909 -4.14 25.51 19.76
C GLY A 909 -5.21 26.48 19.30
N GLN A 910 -6.47 26.09 19.41
CA GLN A 910 -7.60 26.96 19.06
C GLN A 910 -8.48 27.13 20.28
N LEU A 911 -8.64 28.37 20.74
CA LEU A 911 -9.56 28.71 21.82
C LEU A 911 -10.88 29.15 21.20
N TRP A 912 -11.90 28.28 21.26
CA TRP A 912 -13.19 28.56 20.63
C TRP A 912 -14.11 29.41 21.52
N GLY A 913 -13.93 29.33 22.84
CA GLY A 913 -14.65 30.18 23.80
C GLY A 913 -16.08 29.72 24.11
N ASN A 914 -16.53 28.60 23.54
CA ASN A 914 -17.82 27.99 23.89
C ASN A 914 -17.79 27.46 25.34
N PRO A 915 -18.86 27.60 26.14
CA PRO A 915 -18.91 27.04 27.49
C PRO A 915 -18.97 25.51 27.44
N HIS A 916 -18.31 24.85 28.38
CA HIS A 916 -18.39 23.41 28.56
C HIS A 916 -19.68 22.97 29.27
N TYR A 917 -20.12 21.75 28.96
CA TYR A 917 -21.32 21.14 29.54
C TYR A 917 -21.05 20.56 30.93
N CYS A 918 -22.07 20.59 31.79
CA CYS A 918 -22.14 19.79 33.01
C CYS A 918 -22.74 18.42 32.68
N TRP A 919 -21.94 17.51 32.11
CA TRP A 919 -22.43 16.18 31.66
C TRP A 919 -23.15 15.40 32.77
N ASP A 920 -22.63 15.40 34.00
CA ASP A 920 -23.25 14.76 35.16
C ASP A 920 -24.66 15.32 35.46
N GLN A 921 -24.87 16.62 35.23
CA GLN A 921 -26.17 17.25 35.45
C GLN A 921 -27.16 16.91 34.33
N MET A 922 -26.67 16.78 33.09
CA MET A 922 -27.47 16.34 31.95
C MET A 922 -27.85 14.85 32.04
N GLU A 923 -26.99 14.01 32.61
CA GLU A 923 -27.28 12.57 32.76
C GLU A 923 -28.49 12.31 33.67
N GLN A 924 -28.72 13.16 34.68
CA GLN A 924 -29.81 13.02 35.65
C GLN A 924 -31.21 12.97 35.03
N ASP A 925 -31.42 13.53 33.83
CA ASP A 925 -32.70 13.54 33.12
C ASP A 925 -32.69 12.79 31.78
N ASP A 926 -31.78 11.83 31.65
CA ASP A 926 -31.49 11.07 30.42
C ASP A 926 -31.15 12.03 29.26
N TYR A 927 -30.32 13.04 29.53
CA TYR A 927 -29.83 14.04 28.58
C TYR A 927 -30.96 14.77 27.83
N LEU A 928 -31.99 15.26 28.55
CA LEU A 928 -33.22 15.82 27.96
C LEU A 928 -32.96 16.94 26.95
N TRP A 929 -32.05 17.86 27.25
CA TRP A 929 -31.70 18.96 26.34
C TRP A 929 -31.13 18.43 25.01
N TRP A 930 -30.20 17.46 25.08
CA TRP A 930 -29.65 16.81 23.89
C TRP A 930 -30.69 16.01 23.12
N ARG A 931 -31.57 15.27 23.81
CA ARG A 931 -32.70 14.59 23.14
C ARG A 931 -33.57 15.58 22.38
N ASN A 932 -33.91 16.72 22.98
CA ASN A 932 -34.69 17.74 22.29
C ASN A 932 -33.93 18.29 21.07
N ARG A 933 -32.62 18.53 21.20
CA ARG A 933 -31.77 18.99 20.08
C ARG A 933 -31.77 18.00 18.92
N PHE A 934 -31.54 16.72 19.19
CA PHE A 934 -31.60 15.64 18.19
C PHE A 934 -33.01 15.51 17.59
N LYS A 935 -34.06 15.58 18.41
CA LYS A 935 -35.44 15.55 17.94
C LYS A 935 -35.71 16.65 16.93
N THR A 936 -35.33 17.90 17.23
CA THR A 936 -35.50 19.03 16.31
C THR A 936 -34.67 18.85 15.04
N LEU A 937 -33.40 18.46 15.15
CA LEU A 937 -32.54 18.25 13.98
C LEU A 937 -33.04 17.13 13.06
N LEU A 938 -33.54 16.01 13.60
CA LEU A 938 -34.13 14.92 12.79
C LEU A 938 -35.41 15.35 12.05
N THR A 939 -36.07 16.45 12.47
CA THR A 939 -37.15 17.06 11.67
C THR A 939 -36.63 17.96 10.55
N MET A 940 -35.36 18.38 10.60
CA MET A 940 -34.73 19.24 9.62
C MET A 940 -33.89 18.47 8.59
N VAL A 941 -33.27 17.36 8.97
CA VAL A 941 -32.34 16.62 8.11
C VAL A 941 -32.54 15.11 8.22
N ASP A 942 -32.00 14.37 7.26
CA ASP A 942 -32.09 12.91 7.21
C ASP A 942 -30.90 12.24 7.91
N ILE A 943 -29.73 12.88 7.84
CA ILE A 943 -28.47 12.42 8.44
C ILE A 943 -27.82 13.60 9.17
N ILE A 944 -27.21 13.36 10.32
CA ILE A 944 -26.55 14.40 11.13
C ILE A 944 -25.05 14.14 11.15
N ARG A 945 -24.25 15.02 10.54
CA ARG A 945 -22.81 15.12 10.84
C ARG A 945 -22.65 15.73 12.23
N VAL A 946 -21.97 15.03 13.12
CA VAL A 946 -21.65 15.52 14.46
C VAL A 946 -20.22 16.04 14.43
N ASP A 947 -20.07 17.35 14.43
CA ASP A 947 -18.78 18.03 14.39
C ASP A 947 -18.07 17.91 15.75
N HIS A 948 -16.75 17.66 15.70
CA HIS A 948 -15.91 17.36 16.85
C HIS A 948 -16.43 16.17 17.67
N PHE A 949 -16.76 15.05 17.00
CA PHE A 949 -17.31 13.85 17.63
C PHE A 949 -16.42 13.33 18.77
N ARG A 950 -15.10 13.50 18.64
CA ARG A 950 -14.16 13.12 19.70
C ARG A 950 -14.50 13.71 21.08
N GLY A 951 -15.15 14.87 21.11
CA GLY A 951 -15.65 15.53 22.32
C GLY A 951 -16.60 14.69 23.19
N PHE A 952 -17.25 13.67 22.61
CA PHE A 952 -18.06 12.72 23.36
C PHE A 952 -17.24 11.66 24.08
N GLU A 953 -16.04 11.34 23.61
CA GLU A 953 -15.10 10.47 24.33
C GLU A 953 -14.29 11.30 25.33
N SER A 954 -13.63 12.35 24.86
CA SER A 954 -12.88 13.30 25.69
C SER A 954 -12.86 14.68 25.03
N TYR A 955 -12.79 15.77 25.80
CA TYR A 955 -12.73 17.13 25.26
C TYR A 955 -11.63 17.95 25.92
N TRP A 956 -11.10 18.95 25.21
CA TRP A 956 -10.07 19.82 25.74
C TRP A 956 -10.71 20.96 26.53
N GLU A 957 -10.44 20.98 27.83
CA GLU A 957 -10.96 21.94 28.77
C GLU A 957 -9.91 23.02 29.05
N VAL A 958 -10.24 24.27 28.74
CA VAL A 958 -9.39 25.44 29.00
C VAL A 958 -10.05 26.33 30.05
N ASP A 959 -9.24 27.02 30.85
CA ASP A 959 -9.75 28.02 31.80
C ASP A 959 -10.47 29.17 31.07
N GLY A 960 -11.64 29.57 31.58
CA GLY A 960 -12.47 30.60 30.93
C GLY A 960 -11.83 31.99 30.83
N ALA A 961 -10.81 32.27 31.65
CA ALA A 961 -10.04 33.52 31.59
C ALA A 961 -8.80 33.43 30.68
N ALA A 962 -8.51 32.27 30.11
CA ALA A 962 -7.34 32.09 29.27
C ALA A 962 -7.48 32.84 27.94
N THR A 963 -6.34 33.28 27.38
CA THR A 963 -6.26 33.93 26.06
C THR A 963 -5.76 33.00 24.97
N THR A 964 -5.33 31.78 25.32
CA THR A 964 -4.86 30.73 24.41
C THR A 964 -5.35 29.37 24.89
N ALA A 965 -5.25 28.34 24.04
CA ALA A 965 -5.66 26.97 24.37
C ALA A 965 -4.51 26.08 24.88
N ILE A 966 -3.31 26.63 25.07
CA ILE A 966 -2.10 25.87 25.45
C ILE A 966 -2.29 25.19 26.81
N ASP A 967 -2.76 25.94 27.81
CA ASP A 967 -2.85 25.50 29.21
C ASP A 967 -4.17 24.78 29.54
N GLY A 968 -4.64 23.92 28.63
CA GLY A 968 -5.81 23.08 28.85
C GLY A 968 -5.49 21.67 29.34
N LYS A 969 -6.52 20.84 29.49
CA LYS A 969 -6.40 19.41 29.81
C LYS A 969 -7.50 18.59 29.13
N TRP A 970 -7.21 17.32 28.84
CA TRP A 970 -8.24 16.37 28.40
C TRP A 970 -9.14 15.98 29.57
N VAL A 971 -10.46 16.05 29.37
CA VAL A 971 -11.49 15.64 30.32
C VAL A 971 -12.40 14.62 29.63
N GLN A 972 -12.83 13.58 30.35
CA GLN A 972 -13.70 12.54 29.81
C GLN A 972 -15.09 13.11 29.46
N GLY A 973 -15.57 12.80 28.26
CA GLY A 973 -16.94 13.02 27.83
C GLY A 973 -17.89 11.90 28.27
N PRO A 974 -19.17 11.94 27.85
CA PRO A 974 -20.18 11.00 28.31
C PRO A 974 -20.12 9.61 27.64
N GLY A 975 -19.31 9.44 26.58
CA GLY A 975 -18.98 8.16 25.95
C GLY A 975 -20.17 7.39 25.34
N ARG A 976 -20.04 6.06 25.26
CA ARG A 976 -21.05 5.15 24.66
C ARG A 976 -22.41 5.22 25.33
N HIS A 977 -22.44 5.53 26.63
CA HIS A 977 -23.67 5.63 27.41
C HIS A 977 -24.62 6.70 26.86
N PHE A 978 -24.11 7.87 26.52
CA PHE A 978 -24.88 8.95 25.90
C PHE A 978 -25.61 8.51 24.64
N PHE A 979 -24.89 7.88 23.71
CA PHE A 979 -25.49 7.39 22.47
C PHE A 979 -26.47 6.25 22.70
N ALA A 980 -26.23 5.36 23.69
CA ALA A 980 -27.18 4.32 24.05
C ALA A 980 -28.52 4.90 24.55
N ILE A 981 -28.46 5.99 25.32
CA ILE A 981 -29.66 6.71 25.75
C ILE A 981 -30.37 7.35 24.54
N LEU A 982 -29.66 8.02 23.64
CA LEU A 982 -30.30 8.56 22.42
C LEU A 982 -30.94 7.46 21.57
N GLU A 983 -30.27 6.32 21.39
CA GLU A 983 -30.79 5.16 20.65
C GLU A 983 -32.05 4.57 21.29
N LYS A 984 -32.13 4.55 22.63
CA LYS A 984 -33.34 4.14 23.37
C LYS A 984 -34.56 5.00 23.02
N TYR A 985 -34.37 6.29 22.70
CA TYR A 985 -35.48 7.21 22.38
C TYR A 985 -35.78 7.35 20.89
N PHE A 986 -34.77 7.21 20.01
CA PHE A 986 -34.90 7.47 18.58
C PHE A 986 -34.67 6.25 17.68
N GLY A 987 -34.23 5.11 18.24
CA GLY A 987 -33.76 3.96 17.47
C GLY A 987 -32.36 4.18 16.90
N LYS A 988 -32.05 3.51 15.78
CA LYS A 988 -30.74 3.66 15.12
C LYS A 988 -30.53 5.11 14.68
N LEU A 989 -29.45 5.73 15.14
CA LEU A 989 -29.16 7.14 14.84
C LEU A 989 -28.46 7.28 13.48
N PRO A 990 -28.96 8.13 12.57
CA PRO A 990 -28.32 8.40 11.29
C PRO A 990 -27.21 9.45 11.46
N ILE A 991 -26.10 9.06 12.11
CA ILE A 991 -24.98 9.96 12.42
C ILE A 991 -23.80 9.71 11.48
N ILE A 992 -23.11 10.78 11.09
CA ILE A 992 -21.73 10.74 10.58
C ILE A 992 -20.84 11.35 11.67
N ALA A 993 -19.84 10.60 12.13
CA ALA A 993 -18.88 11.08 13.12
C ALA A 993 -17.78 11.87 12.40
N GLU A 994 -17.61 13.15 12.76
CA GLU A 994 -16.42 13.91 12.39
C GLU A 994 -15.26 13.47 13.29
N ASP A 995 -14.38 12.64 12.72
CA ASP A 995 -13.22 12.05 13.37
C ASP A 995 -11.91 12.51 12.70
N LEU A 996 -11.77 13.81 12.45
CA LEU A 996 -10.53 14.40 11.93
C LEU A 996 -9.62 14.91 13.06
N GLY A 997 -8.34 15.10 12.73
CA GLY A 997 -7.32 15.58 13.66
C GLY A 997 -6.67 14.45 14.46
N ILE A 998 -6.14 14.77 15.64
CA ILE A 998 -5.51 13.77 16.53
C ILE A 998 -6.61 12.96 17.23
N ILE A 999 -6.91 11.78 16.69
CA ILE A 999 -7.91 10.85 17.18
C ILE A 999 -7.23 9.73 17.97
N THR A 1000 -7.74 9.43 19.16
CA THR A 1000 -7.27 8.32 20.00
C THR A 1000 -8.00 7.03 19.64
N GLU A 1001 -7.38 5.88 19.95
CA GLU A 1001 -8.01 4.55 19.82
C GLU A 1001 -9.40 4.50 20.48
N ALA A 1002 -9.55 5.15 21.65
CA ALA A 1002 -10.83 5.23 22.36
C ALA A 1002 -11.95 5.93 21.56
N VAL A 1003 -11.62 6.94 20.76
CA VAL A 1003 -12.59 7.64 19.90
C VAL A 1003 -12.99 6.76 18.71
N GLU A 1004 -12.03 6.08 18.09
CA GLU A 1004 -12.33 5.12 17.01
C GLU A 1004 -13.21 3.98 17.53
N ASN A 1005 -12.88 3.41 18.69
CA ASN A 1005 -13.69 2.39 19.34
C ASN A 1005 -15.11 2.88 19.65
N LEU A 1006 -15.26 4.10 20.20
CA LEU A 1006 -16.59 4.69 20.44
C LEU A 1006 -17.41 4.80 19.15
N LYS A 1007 -16.79 5.26 18.06
CA LYS A 1007 -17.43 5.39 16.75
C LYS A 1007 -17.88 4.02 16.22
N ASP A 1008 -16.99 3.03 16.28
CA ASP A 1008 -17.22 1.68 15.76
C ASP A 1008 -18.27 0.92 16.60
N GLU A 1009 -18.23 1.04 17.93
CA GLU A 1009 -19.26 0.49 18.84
C GLU A 1009 -20.66 1.10 18.61
N CYS A 1010 -20.72 2.35 18.14
CA CYS A 1010 -21.96 3.00 17.73
C CYS A 1010 -22.35 2.67 16.28
N GLY A 1011 -21.45 2.06 15.50
CA GLY A 1011 -21.64 1.78 14.08
C GLY A 1011 -21.74 3.04 13.21
N PHE A 1012 -21.16 4.16 13.64
CA PHE A 1012 -21.23 5.42 12.90
C PHE A 1012 -20.14 5.49 11.83
N PRO A 1013 -20.46 5.92 10.59
CA PRO A 1013 -19.43 6.20 9.61
C PRO A 1013 -18.55 7.37 10.03
N GLY A 1014 -17.23 7.19 9.91
CA GLY A 1014 -16.24 8.27 10.04
C GLY A 1014 -16.07 9.07 8.75
N MET A 1015 -15.19 10.07 8.78
CA MET A 1015 -14.84 10.94 7.67
C MET A 1015 -13.40 10.69 7.19
N LYS A 1016 -13.21 10.75 5.87
CA LYS A 1016 -11.89 10.70 5.25
C LYS A 1016 -11.75 11.87 4.27
N VAL A 1017 -10.85 12.79 4.56
CA VAL A 1017 -10.63 14.00 3.74
C VAL A 1017 -9.34 13.83 2.96
N LEU A 1018 -9.44 13.70 1.64
CA LEU A 1018 -8.29 13.39 0.77
C LEU A 1018 -7.17 14.43 0.88
N HIS A 1019 -7.49 15.71 1.09
CA HIS A 1019 -6.48 16.76 1.33
C HIS A 1019 -5.60 16.52 2.56
N PHE A 1020 -6.05 15.69 3.52
CA PHE A 1020 -5.29 15.31 4.72
C PHE A 1020 -4.70 13.91 4.64
N GLU A 1021 -5.40 12.99 3.98
CA GLU A 1021 -5.00 11.57 3.91
C GLU A 1021 -3.88 11.32 2.89
N LEU A 1022 -3.72 12.21 1.91
CA LEU A 1022 -2.73 12.10 0.85
C LEU A 1022 -1.43 12.84 1.20
N TYR A 1023 -0.60 12.19 2.00
CA TYR A 1023 0.74 12.66 2.37
C TYR A 1023 1.77 11.53 2.25
N LEU A 1024 3.04 11.91 2.06
CA LEU A 1024 4.15 10.97 2.14
C LEU A 1024 4.45 10.65 3.61
N ASN A 1025 4.35 9.38 4.02
CA ASN A 1025 4.72 8.97 5.38
C ASN A 1025 6.24 9.00 5.59
N GLU A 1026 6.70 8.59 6.78
CA GLU A 1026 8.14 8.59 7.14
C GLU A 1026 8.99 7.72 6.21
N MET A 1027 8.39 6.71 5.57
CA MET A 1027 9.03 5.86 4.56
C MET A 1027 8.92 6.42 3.14
N GLU A 1028 8.48 7.67 2.99
CA GLU A 1028 8.21 8.35 1.72
C GLU A 1028 7.21 7.60 0.82
N ARG A 1029 6.24 6.90 1.44
CA ARG A 1029 5.18 6.18 0.72
C ARG A 1029 3.88 6.99 0.78
N LEU A 1030 3.16 6.97 -0.34
CA LEU A 1030 1.82 7.53 -0.46
C LEU A 1030 0.84 6.40 -0.81
N GLY A 1031 -0.31 6.39 -0.15
CA GLY A 1031 -1.43 5.54 -0.49
C GLY A 1031 -2.70 5.99 0.21
N PHE A 1032 -3.83 5.43 -0.20
CA PHE A 1032 -5.12 5.69 0.44
C PHE A 1032 -5.97 4.43 0.40
N ILE A 1033 -6.43 4.03 1.58
CA ILE A 1033 -7.37 2.93 1.76
C ILE A 1033 -8.37 3.31 2.85
N CYS A 1034 -9.62 2.88 2.69
CA CYS A 1034 -10.68 3.13 3.65
C CYS A 1034 -11.63 1.94 3.75
N ASN A 1035 -12.25 1.78 4.92
CA ASN A 1035 -13.35 0.84 5.12
C ASN A 1035 -14.62 1.32 4.42
N GLN A 1036 -15.63 0.46 4.28
CA GLN A 1036 -16.89 0.87 3.67
C GLN A 1036 -17.69 1.84 4.56
N ASN A 1037 -17.64 1.66 5.88
CA ASN A 1037 -18.36 2.51 6.83
C ASN A 1037 -17.64 3.84 7.07
N CYS A 1038 -17.44 4.62 6.01
CA CYS A 1038 -16.95 5.99 6.07
C CYS A 1038 -17.54 6.85 4.95
N VAL A 1039 -17.31 8.17 5.08
CA VAL A 1039 -17.65 9.18 4.08
C VAL A 1039 -16.37 9.86 3.59
N VAL A 1040 -16.10 9.75 2.29
CA VAL A 1040 -14.92 10.38 1.68
C VAL A 1040 -15.26 11.76 1.12
N TYR A 1041 -14.39 12.73 1.40
CA TYR A 1041 -14.41 14.09 0.89
C TYR A 1041 -13.14 14.38 0.12
N THR A 1042 -13.21 15.20 -0.94
CA THR A 1042 -11.99 15.84 -1.47
C THR A 1042 -11.44 16.81 -0.42
N GLY A 1043 -12.25 17.81 -0.08
CA GLY A 1043 -12.10 18.73 1.04
C GLY A 1043 -13.45 18.99 1.71
N THR A 1044 -13.42 19.57 2.91
CA THR A 1044 -14.61 20.07 3.62
C THR A 1044 -14.80 21.57 3.38
N HIS A 1045 -15.72 22.21 4.11
CA HIS A 1045 -15.91 23.66 4.06
C HIS A 1045 -14.74 24.46 4.69
N ASP A 1046 -13.94 23.83 5.55
CA ASP A 1046 -12.76 24.43 6.17
C ASP A 1046 -11.50 24.29 5.33
N ASN A 1047 -11.51 23.35 4.38
CA ASN A 1047 -10.41 23.15 3.45
C ASN A 1047 -10.40 24.25 2.39
N ASN A 1048 -9.25 24.41 1.73
CA ASN A 1048 -9.21 25.12 0.47
C ASN A 1048 -9.97 24.31 -0.60
N THR A 1049 -10.29 24.92 -1.74
CA THR A 1049 -10.73 24.13 -2.91
C THR A 1049 -9.59 23.21 -3.33
N THR A 1050 -9.87 22.14 -4.07
CA THR A 1050 -8.83 21.20 -4.51
C THR A 1050 -7.79 21.88 -5.43
N VAL A 1051 -8.21 22.82 -6.29
CA VAL A 1051 -7.28 23.63 -7.10
C VAL A 1051 -6.44 24.55 -6.21
N GLY A 1052 -7.05 25.22 -5.23
CA GLY A 1052 -6.34 26.06 -4.27
C GLY A 1052 -5.36 25.24 -3.42
N TRP A 1053 -5.76 24.05 -2.96
CA TRP A 1053 -4.94 23.12 -2.21
C TRP A 1053 -3.73 22.65 -3.02
N ALA A 1054 -3.94 22.19 -4.26
CA ALA A 1054 -2.89 21.74 -5.17
C ALA A 1054 -1.89 22.86 -5.54
N THR A 1055 -2.32 24.12 -5.45
CA THR A 1055 -1.48 25.28 -5.81
C THR A 1055 -0.76 25.89 -4.61
N GLU A 1056 -1.39 25.91 -3.42
CA GLU A 1056 -0.94 26.73 -2.29
C GLU A 1056 -0.66 25.94 -1.00
N ASN A 1057 -1.15 24.70 -0.85
CA ASN A 1057 -1.16 24.02 0.45
C ASN A 1057 -0.40 22.68 0.50
N ILE A 1058 -0.20 22.02 -0.63
CA ILE A 1058 0.62 20.80 -0.74
C ILE A 1058 2.03 21.12 -1.23
N ASP A 1059 3.04 20.43 -0.70
CA ASP A 1059 4.41 20.56 -1.18
C ASP A 1059 4.59 19.84 -2.54
N GLY A 1060 5.59 20.27 -3.32
CA GLY A 1060 5.80 19.76 -4.67
C GLY A 1060 6.10 18.25 -4.74
N LYS A 1061 6.80 17.69 -3.75
CA LYS A 1061 7.15 16.27 -3.73
C LYS A 1061 5.90 15.42 -3.51
N THR A 1062 5.08 15.80 -2.53
CA THR A 1062 3.80 15.11 -2.26
C THR A 1062 2.82 15.30 -3.41
N LEU A 1063 2.75 16.48 -4.05
CA LEU A 1063 1.88 16.71 -5.20
C LEU A 1063 2.23 15.82 -6.39
N GLU A 1064 3.51 15.65 -6.71
CA GLU A 1064 3.94 14.71 -7.76
C GLU A 1064 3.54 13.27 -7.43
N ALA A 1065 3.74 12.84 -6.18
CA ALA A 1065 3.33 11.50 -5.75
C ALA A 1065 1.80 11.30 -5.85
N VAL A 1066 1.01 12.32 -5.48
CA VAL A 1066 -0.46 12.30 -5.62
C VAL A 1066 -0.87 12.22 -7.08
N ALA A 1067 -0.24 13.02 -7.94
CA ALA A 1067 -0.50 13.03 -9.37
C ALA A 1067 -0.22 11.65 -10.00
N ASP A 1068 0.91 11.02 -9.63
CA ASP A 1068 1.24 9.66 -10.07
C ASP A 1068 0.22 8.63 -9.58
N LEU A 1069 -0.22 8.72 -8.31
CA LEU A 1069 -1.20 7.80 -7.71
C LEU A 1069 -2.55 7.81 -8.46
N ILE A 1070 -3.02 9.01 -8.82
CA ILE A 1070 -4.35 9.20 -9.44
C ILE A 1070 -4.29 9.31 -10.98
N GLY A 1071 -3.08 9.30 -11.57
CA GLY A 1071 -2.87 9.45 -13.01
C GLY A 1071 -3.22 10.84 -13.54
N ALA A 1072 -2.80 11.89 -12.85
CA ALA A 1072 -2.96 13.30 -13.21
C ALA A 1072 -1.63 13.95 -13.63
N ASP A 1073 -1.69 15.10 -14.29
CA ASP A 1073 -0.54 15.99 -14.48
C ASP A 1073 -0.39 16.97 -13.29
N ALA A 1074 0.68 16.80 -12.50
CA ALA A 1074 1.00 17.67 -11.36
C ALA A 1074 1.11 19.16 -11.72
N LYS A 1075 1.38 19.49 -13.00
CA LYS A 1075 1.50 20.88 -13.48
C LYS A 1075 0.16 21.53 -13.83
N VAL A 1076 -0.92 20.75 -13.84
CA VAL A 1076 -2.26 21.21 -14.19
C VAL A 1076 -3.19 21.00 -12.98
N PRO A 1077 -3.31 21.98 -12.07
CA PRO A 1077 -4.12 21.86 -10.85
C PRO A 1077 -5.59 21.47 -11.09
N MET A 1078 -6.15 21.84 -12.24
CA MET A 1078 -7.50 21.43 -12.63
C MET A 1078 -7.60 19.93 -12.96
N ASP A 1079 -6.55 19.35 -13.54
CA ASP A 1079 -6.50 17.91 -13.81
C ASP A 1079 -6.37 17.12 -12.49
N ILE A 1080 -5.57 17.62 -11.54
CA ILE A 1080 -5.52 17.10 -10.16
C ILE A 1080 -6.91 17.11 -9.54
N CYS A 1081 -7.65 18.22 -9.66
CA CYS A 1081 -9.01 18.34 -9.14
C CYS A 1081 -9.94 17.27 -9.75
N ASP A 1082 -9.98 17.15 -11.07
CA ASP A 1082 -10.85 16.19 -11.76
C ASP A 1082 -10.52 14.74 -11.42
N LYS A 1083 -9.22 14.41 -11.38
CA LYS A 1083 -8.75 13.06 -11.02
C LYS A 1083 -8.95 12.74 -9.55
N LEU A 1084 -8.85 13.72 -8.66
CA LEU A 1084 -9.09 13.52 -7.23
C LEU A 1084 -10.58 13.29 -6.93
N ILE A 1085 -11.47 13.99 -7.65
CA ILE A 1085 -12.92 13.72 -7.61
C ILE A 1085 -13.21 12.30 -8.10
N GLU A 1086 -12.64 11.91 -9.24
CA GLU A 1086 -12.79 10.55 -9.76
C GLU A 1086 -12.26 9.50 -8.77
N PHE A 1087 -11.11 9.77 -8.15
CA PHE A 1087 -10.49 8.92 -7.12
C PHE A 1087 -11.39 8.77 -5.88
N ALA A 1088 -12.00 9.87 -5.41
CA ALA A 1088 -12.98 9.83 -4.33
C ALA A 1088 -14.17 8.92 -4.68
N TYR A 1089 -14.74 9.06 -5.89
CA TYR A 1089 -15.84 8.22 -6.36
C TYR A 1089 -15.44 6.73 -6.49
N ALA A 1090 -14.20 6.44 -6.87
CA ALA A 1090 -13.68 5.08 -6.98
C ALA A 1090 -13.44 4.40 -5.61
N SER A 1091 -13.31 5.16 -4.53
CA SER A 1091 -13.00 4.65 -3.17
C SER A 1091 -13.98 3.58 -2.65
N ASN A 1092 -13.57 2.81 -1.63
CA ASN A 1092 -14.43 1.79 -1.02
C ASN A 1092 -15.54 2.39 -0.12
N ALA A 1093 -15.44 3.67 0.23
CA ALA A 1093 -16.40 4.35 1.11
C ALA A 1093 -17.86 4.25 0.63
N SER A 1094 -18.77 4.03 1.57
CA SER A 1094 -20.21 3.97 1.32
C SER A 1094 -20.75 5.30 0.79
N SER A 1095 -20.22 6.44 1.25
CA SER A 1095 -20.63 7.76 0.77
C SER A 1095 -19.44 8.57 0.30
N VAL A 1096 -19.65 9.39 -0.74
CA VAL A 1096 -18.68 10.39 -1.19
C VAL A 1096 -19.38 11.74 -1.27
N ILE A 1097 -18.74 12.78 -0.74
CA ILE A 1097 -19.25 14.14 -0.79
C ILE A 1097 -18.20 15.07 -1.38
N VAL A 1098 -18.56 15.81 -2.42
CA VAL A 1098 -17.66 16.76 -3.10
C VAL A 1098 -18.19 18.18 -2.93
N PRO A 1099 -17.38 19.17 -2.51
CA PRO A 1099 -17.78 20.57 -2.51
C PRO A 1099 -18.12 21.05 -3.92
N MET A 1100 -19.17 21.87 -4.05
CA MET A 1100 -19.55 22.44 -5.35
C MET A 1100 -18.40 23.22 -6.01
N GLN A 1101 -17.52 23.82 -5.22
CA GLN A 1101 -16.39 24.60 -5.71
C GLN A 1101 -15.34 23.76 -6.44
N ASP A 1102 -15.17 22.49 -6.05
CA ASP A 1102 -14.28 21.54 -6.72
C ASP A 1102 -14.86 21.13 -8.08
N LEU A 1103 -16.18 20.90 -8.14
CA LEU A 1103 -16.88 20.62 -9.41
C LEU A 1103 -16.76 21.77 -10.42
N LEU A 1104 -16.68 23.00 -9.91
CA LEU A 1104 -16.46 24.21 -10.69
C LEU A 1104 -14.97 24.55 -10.90
N ARG A 1105 -14.05 23.74 -10.36
CA ARG A 1105 -12.60 23.89 -10.47
C ARG A 1105 -12.11 25.29 -10.02
N LEU A 1106 -12.73 25.84 -8.99
CA LEU A 1106 -12.41 27.18 -8.49
C LEU A 1106 -11.09 27.17 -7.70
N GLY A 1107 -10.34 28.27 -7.74
CA GLY A 1107 -9.16 28.46 -6.90
C GLY A 1107 -9.53 28.83 -5.46
N SER A 1108 -8.56 29.35 -4.72
CA SER A 1108 -8.72 29.74 -3.30
C SER A 1108 -9.76 30.86 -3.08
N ASP A 1109 -10.13 31.58 -4.14
CA ASP A 1109 -11.23 32.55 -4.15
C ASP A 1109 -12.61 31.90 -4.01
N GLY A 1110 -12.72 30.61 -4.32
CA GLY A 1110 -13.92 29.79 -4.09
C GLY A 1110 -14.06 29.24 -2.66
N ARG A 1111 -13.06 29.45 -1.79
CA ARG A 1111 -13.03 28.83 -0.46
C ARG A 1111 -14.21 29.30 0.41
N MET A 1112 -14.86 28.36 1.12
CA MET A 1112 -16.01 28.67 1.97
C MET A 1112 -15.57 29.26 3.32
N ASN A 1113 -14.62 28.64 4.00
CA ASN A 1113 -14.08 29.14 5.26
C ASN A 1113 -12.56 28.98 5.32
N LYS A 1114 -11.87 29.99 5.86
CA LYS A 1114 -10.48 29.90 6.28
C LYS A 1114 -10.44 29.94 7.81
N PRO A 1115 -10.19 28.80 8.48
CA PRO A 1115 -10.06 28.77 9.93
C PRO A 1115 -9.06 29.79 10.46
N GLY A 1116 -9.38 30.43 11.60
CA GLY A 1116 -8.55 31.46 12.22
C GLY A 1116 -8.68 32.88 11.63
N THR A 1117 -9.57 33.12 10.66
CA THR A 1117 -9.85 34.47 10.14
C THR A 1117 -11.28 34.94 10.46
N VAL A 1118 -11.52 36.26 10.41
CA VAL A 1118 -12.83 36.88 10.63
C VAL A 1118 -13.13 37.85 9.49
N GLY A 1119 -14.37 37.90 9.02
CA GLY A 1119 -14.87 38.89 8.05
C GLY A 1119 -14.74 38.50 6.56
N THR A 1120 -14.05 37.41 6.23
CA THR A 1120 -13.86 36.93 4.85
C THR A 1120 -14.56 35.60 4.55
N ASN A 1121 -15.18 34.98 5.55
CA ASN A 1121 -15.66 33.61 5.49
C ASN A 1121 -17.17 33.53 5.19
N TRP A 1122 -17.62 32.38 4.71
CA TRP A 1122 -19.03 32.02 4.47
C TRP A 1122 -19.71 32.80 3.34
N GLN A 1123 -18.92 33.55 2.56
CA GLN A 1123 -19.44 34.49 1.58
C GLN A 1123 -19.60 33.89 0.18
N TRP A 1124 -18.90 32.81 -0.16
CA TRP A 1124 -18.91 32.29 -1.53
C TRP A 1124 -20.34 31.91 -2.00
N CYS A 1125 -20.70 32.30 -3.22
CA CYS A 1125 -21.95 31.90 -3.86
C CYS A 1125 -21.80 31.58 -5.36
N ALA A 1126 -22.56 30.58 -5.80
CA ALA A 1126 -22.60 30.13 -7.18
C ALA A 1126 -23.49 31.05 -8.04
N GLY A 1127 -23.12 31.21 -9.30
CA GLY A 1127 -23.95 31.83 -10.34
C GLY A 1127 -24.96 30.84 -10.93
N LYS A 1128 -26.03 31.37 -11.54
CA LYS A 1128 -27.04 30.52 -12.21
C LYS A 1128 -26.44 29.70 -13.37
N ALA A 1129 -25.38 30.20 -14.00
CA ALA A 1129 -24.71 29.53 -15.11
C ALA A 1129 -23.83 28.34 -14.68
N ASP A 1130 -23.58 28.17 -13.38
CA ASP A 1130 -22.67 27.14 -12.85
C ASP A 1130 -23.32 25.74 -12.84
N PHE A 1131 -24.65 25.68 -12.80
CA PHE A 1131 -25.43 24.44 -12.79
C PHE A 1131 -25.76 23.98 -14.22
N THR A 1132 -24.73 23.56 -14.96
CA THR A 1132 -24.88 23.17 -16.37
C THR A 1132 -25.37 21.73 -16.56
N LEU A 1133 -26.02 21.47 -17.70
CA LEU A 1133 -26.38 20.11 -18.11
C LEU A 1133 -25.15 19.22 -18.33
N ASP A 1134 -24.03 19.81 -18.77
CA ASP A 1134 -22.80 19.05 -19.02
C ASP A 1134 -22.16 18.59 -17.71
N LEU A 1135 -22.10 19.44 -16.69
CA LEU A 1135 -21.67 19.04 -15.35
C LEU A 1135 -22.55 17.91 -14.76
N SER A 1136 -23.88 18.01 -14.95
CA SER A 1136 -24.81 16.96 -14.53
C SER A 1136 -24.53 15.62 -15.22
N LYS A 1137 -24.20 15.63 -16.53
CA LYS A 1137 -23.81 14.43 -17.27
C LYS A 1137 -22.45 13.87 -16.82
N GLU A 1138 -21.48 14.73 -16.50
CA GLU A 1138 -20.17 14.33 -15.97
C GLU A 1138 -20.33 13.54 -14.66
N LEU A 1139 -21.09 14.11 -13.70
CA LEU A 1139 -21.41 13.45 -12.44
C LEU A 1139 -22.19 12.14 -12.62
N THR A 1140 -23.14 12.12 -13.56
CA THR A 1140 -23.89 10.89 -13.90
C THR A 1140 -22.95 9.77 -14.33
N LYS A 1141 -21.96 10.06 -15.19
CA LYS A 1141 -20.97 9.08 -15.64
C LYS A 1141 -20.15 8.54 -14.47
N LEU A 1142 -19.78 9.38 -13.50
CA LEU A 1142 -19.06 8.94 -12.31
C LEU A 1142 -19.92 8.01 -11.44
N CYS A 1143 -21.18 8.37 -11.17
CA CYS A 1143 -22.09 7.49 -10.42
C CYS A 1143 -22.31 6.14 -11.12
N GLU A 1144 -22.50 6.14 -12.43
CA GLU A 1144 -22.68 4.90 -13.20
C GLU A 1144 -21.41 4.04 -13.22
N LYS A 1145 -20.25 4.65 -13.45
CA LYS A 1145 -18.95 3.97 -13.49
C LYS A 1145 -18.62 3.28 -12.17
N TYR A 1146 -18.89 3.94 -11.05
CA TYR A 1146 -18.51 3.47 -9.70
C TYR A 1146 -19.68 2.97 -8.84
N LYS A 1147 -20.86 2.77 -9.46
CA LYS A 1147 -22.09 2.23 -8.86
C LYS A 1147 -22.52 2.99 -7.59
N ARG A 1148 -22.63 4.32 -7.68
CA ARG A 1148 -23.07 5.20 -6.59
C ARG A 1148 -24.49 5.72 -6.74
#